data_AF-A0A7V4QHB1-F1
#
_entry.id   AF-A0A7V4QHB1-F1
#
_cell.length_a   1.000
_cell.length_b   1.000
_cell.length_c   1.000
_cell.angle_alpha   90.00
_cell.angle_beta   90.00
_cell.angle_gamma   90.00
#
_symmetry.space_group_name_H-M   'P 1'
#
loop_
_entity.id
_entity.type
_entity.pdbx_description
1 polymer ?
#
loop_
_entity_poly.entity_id
_entity_poly.type
_entity_poly.pdbx_seq_one_letter_code
_entity_poly.pdbx_strand_id
1 'polypeptide(L)'
;MYLNKSVKVSLVIFLLFILFNGNKLGNKEILSLRRSKDVSEQSGLEKLLLIMGQGIENAPSFREGIELFRTLERSKLSTDAITEIWSFVVNNLLEENNTEAVNNLFSAASNYALGIRRDEIGDKGKVLRIEEIKKIGSELLQALELYYENGYIERTHYEEIRSKLNIVICMAGLWATSPISSKPMLMALAGGNTAIMAANTQMSVSIPGLMLASMEFGAPLIFESAMSEVNLQDPNDPAKIAIGYIGRSPQEFAEVVRYYAFLLGYDLPYAIHADHTTVSKDTPEAIDYARRLNQAQLSAGYTSFAIDPSSIPAVREETQLKVLNALTLEEFLELGIDENLAKVLAEKEFKKLKEISSIEGMDEEKINALMDYIESKILVEVLNGMTYEDLMKIPRMDERIARVIVQHGPFVSLAELKNIEGLGEDDTIYIEGMDKPVLMFDYLKTYLDLKRIIEINLYLSQFIPPQFGLEVEVGHIGRVDPLTGEAVMTTPLEAVVLIEALHKFGIRPQLLAVNNGTKHGIVFVGGKEVPTSVDVERTREIAQAIRPLGVALAQHGTTGTPFEVIKDRLAGLILKANVGTEWRRTALRSIPLGLFYRMVEWTVEQESKKDPKKFANLPTVRTYSREELLSSQCPYYALIMDPIKRAIGVFRDEIDNISGEDLALVISATHEMARQYFEAFNAIGKVQEIINYLGWGW
;
A
#
# COMPACT_ATOMS: atom_id res chain seq x y z
N MET A 1 -8.06 50.40 19.28
CA MET A 1 -9.13 49.40 19.08
C MET A 1 -8.56 48.29 18.21
N TYR A 2 -8.68 47.05 18.70
CA TYR A 2 -8.30 45.77 18.09
C TYR A 2 -6.83 45.54 17.68
N LEU A 3 -6.03 45.21 18.70
CA LEU A 3 -4.98 44.21 18.65
C LEU A 3 -5.54 42.87 18.12
N ASN A 4 -4.90 42.25 17.12
CA ASN A 4 -4.58 40.82 17.13
C ASN A 4 -3.57 40.42 16.03
N LYS A 5 -2.76 39.41 16.38
CA LYS A 5 -1.91 38.51 15.56
C LYS A 5 -0.47 38.91 15.24
N SER A 6 0.37 38.66 16.24
CA SER A 6 1.55 37.77 16.20
C SER A 6 1.50 36.69 15.10
N VAL A 7 2.67 36.36 14.52
CA VAL A 7 3.18 35.00 14.13
C VAL A 7 4.19 35.03 12.96
N LYS A 8 4.28 36.08 12.14
CA LYS A 8 5.07 35.99 10.88
C LYS A 8 6.59 36.25 10.96
N VAL A 9 7.15 36.58 12.13
CA VAL A 9 8.53 37.07 12.22
C VAL A 9 9.50 36.11 12.92
N SER A 10 9.02 35.03 13.56
CA SER A 10 9.90 34.07 14.26
C SER A 10 10.22 32.80 13.46
N LEU A 11 9.42 32.45 12.45
CA LEU A 11 9.55 31.16 11.73
C LEU A 11 10.64 31.18 10.64
N VAL A 12 10.92 32.36 10.08
CA VAL A 12 11.98 32.57 9.07
C VAL A 12 13.36 32.61 9.73
N ILE A 13 13.44 33.04 10.99
CA ILE A 13 14.70 33.10 11.75
C ILE A 13 15.16 31.70 12.21
N PHE A 14 14.24 30.75 12.40
CA PHE A 14 14.56 29.38 12.84
C PHE A 14 15.02 28.47 11.70
N LEU A 15 14.38 28.56 10.53
CA LEU A 15 14.78 27.79 9.32
C LEU A 15 16.12 28.26 8.73
N LEU A 16 16.48 29.53 8.94
CA LEU A 16 17.77 30.09 8.56
C LEU A 16 18.88 29.80 9.59
N PHE A 17 18.54 29.42 10.82
CA PHE A 17 19.52 29.02 11.84
C PHE A 17 20.03 27.59 11.62
N ILE A 18 19.21 26.69 11.08
CA ILE A 18 19.54 25.27 10.88
C ILE A 18 20.28 25.02 9.56
N LEU A 19 20.00 25.81 8.53
CA LEU A 19 20.68 25.63 7.24
C LEU A 19 22.12 26.18 7.24
N PHE A 20 22.42 27.27 7.99
CA PHE A 20 23.71 27.96 7.82
C PHE A 20 24.23 28.75 9.04
N ASN A 21 24.51 28.10 10.16
CA ASN A 21 25.58 28.63 11.04
C ASN A 21 26.49 27.54 11.63
N GLY A 22 27.53 27.25 10.85
CA GLY A 22 28.88 27.34 11.38
C GLY A 22 29.31 26.22 12.33
N ASN A 23 29.68 25.07 11.78
CA ASN A 23 30.98 24.53 12.15
C ASN A 23 31.68 23.88 10.96
N LYS A 24 32.94 24.26 10.82
CA LYS A 24 33.92 23.69 9.89
C LYS A 24 33.95 22.17 10.04
N LEU A 25 33.26 21.44 9.18
CA LEU A 25 33.68 20.10 8.77
C LEU A 25 34.01 20.22 7.30
N GLY A 26 35.31 20.30 7.03
CA GLY A 26 35.82 20.60 5.70
C GLY A 26 35.38 19.52 4.73
N ASN A 27 35.05 19.94 3.50
CA ASN A 27 34.82 19.07 2.34
C ASN A 27 35.85 17.93 2.14
N LYS A 28 37.02 17.99 2.80
CA LYS A 28 38.03 16.92 2.81
C LYS A 28 37.64 15.68 3.62
N GLU A 29 36.83 15.77 4.68
CA GLU A 29 36.47 14.61 5.53
C GLU A 29 35.34 13.77 4.91
N ILE A 30 34.35 14.43 4.30
CA ILE A 30 33.29 13.77 3.52
C ILE A 30 33.88 13.11 2.26
N LEU A 31 34.87 13.76 1.61
CA LEU A 31 35.58 13.18 0.47
C LEU A 31 36.59 12.07 0.88
N SER A 32 37.10 12.06 2.12
CA SER A 32 37.93 10.96 2.62
C SER A 32 37.11 9.71 2.96
N LEU A 33 35.87 9.87 3.43
CA LEU A 33 34.94 8.76 3.69
C LEU A 33 34.48 8.06 2.39
N ARG A 34 34.41 8.80 1.28
CA ARG A 34 34.09 8.24 -0.05
C ARG A 34 35.27 7.51 -0.72
N ARG A 35 36.48 7.61 -0.17
CA ARG A 35 37.73 7.08 -0.77
C ARG A 35 38.46 6.05 0.08
N SER A 36 38.06 5.80 1.33
CA SER A 36 38.66 4.73 2.12
C SER A 36 38.11 3.37 1.65
N LYS A 37 38.98 2.57 1.03
CA LYS A 37 38.71 1.16 0.71
C LYS A 37 38.69 0.24 1.94
N ASP A 38 38.92 0.77 3.13
CA ASP A 38 38.88 0.04 4.39
C ASP A 38 37.53 0.30 5.09
N VAL A 39 36.52 -0.44 4.64
CA VAL A 39 35.24 -0.59 5.33
C VAL A 39 35.39 -1.75 6.31
N SER A 40 35.89 -1.45 7.51
CA SER A 40 35.71 -2.30 8.68
C SER A 40 34.91 -1.53 9.74
N GLU A 41 33.64 -1.93 9.84
CA GLU A 41 32.74 -1.91 11.01
C GLU A 41 32.39 -0.58 11.73
N GLN A 42 31.08 -0.33 11.78
CA GLN A 42 30.30 0.50 12.74
C GLN A 42 30.53 2.02 12.82
N SER A 43 31.75 2.56 12.71
CA SER A 43 32.01 3.95 13.17
C SER A 43 31.58 5.09 12.22
N GLY A 44 31.40 4.83 10.92
CA GLY A 44 31.08 5.84 9.91
C GLY A 44 29.59 6.20 9.84
N LEU A 45 28.72 5.18 9.93
CA LEU A 45 27.27 5.33 9.93
C LEU A 45 26.80 5.94 11.26
N GLU A 46 27.36 5.52 12.40
CA GLU A 46 27.08 6.12 13.71
C GLU A 46 27.42 7.61 13.74
N LYS A 47 28.54 8.04 13.13
CA LYS A 47 28.88 9.47 13.00
C LYS A 47 27.94 10.22 12.06
N LEU A 48 27.54 9.61 10.95
CA LEU A 48 26.58 10.23 10.02
C LEU A 48 25.19 10.39 10.69
N LEU A 49 24.74 9.36 11.41
CA LEU A 49 23.50 9.34 12.18
C LEU A 49 23.54 10.30 13.39
N LEU A 50 24.69 10.45 14.05
CA LEU A 50 24.90 11.45 15.11
C LEU A 50 24.86 12.88 14.56
N ILE A 51 25.48 13.13 13.40
CA ILE A 51 25.47 14.44 12.72
C ILE A 51 24.07 14.78 12.19
N MET A 52 23.35 13.80 11.63
CA MET A 52 21.96 13.96 11.21
C MET A 52 21.04 14.15 12.42
N GLY A 53 21.27 13.42 13.53
CA GLY A 53 20.56 13.57 14.80
C GLY A 53 20.75 14.94 15.44
N GLN A 54 21.96 15.50 15.41
CA GLN A 54 22.26 16.87 15.86
C GLN A 54 21.66 17.95 14.93
N GLY A 55 21.54 17.67 13.64
CA GLY A 55 20.76 18.51 12.71
C GLY A 55 19.25 18.49 12.99
N ILE A 56 18.75 17.37 13.54
CA ILE A 56 17.35 17.17 13.93
C ILE A 56 17.05 17.75 15.33
N GLU A 57 18.02 17.86 16.24
CA GLU A 57 17.83 18.54 17.54
C GLU A 57 17.35 19.99 17.41
N ASN A 58 17.68 20.64 16.29
CA ASN A 58 17.19 21.99 15.98
C ASN A 58 16.06 21.99 14.94
N ALA A 59 15.68 20.84 14.35
CA ALA A 59 14.58 20.79 13.40
C ALA A 59 13.26 21.13 14.12
N PRO A 60 12.34 21.88 13.48
CA PRO A 60 11.00 22.09 14.02
C PRO A 60 10.39 20.72 14.34
N SER A 61 9.57 20.65 15.40
CA SER A 61 8.81 19.45 15.70
C SER A 61 8.08 19.00 14.43
N PHE A 62 7.87 17.70 14.26
CA PHE A 62 7.20 17.17 13.07
C PHE A 62 5.92 17.93 12.70
N ARG A 63 5.14 18.34 13.70
CA ARG A 63 3.92 19.15 13.52
C ARG A 63 4.22 20.55 12.97
N GLU A 64 5.27 21.20 13.44
CA GLU A 64 5.71 22.51 12.94
C GLU A 64 6.29 22.40 11.53
N GLY A 65 7.05 21.34 11.24
CA GLY A 65 7.56 21.02 9.91
C GLY A 65 6.45 20.74 8.90
N ILE A 66 5.43 19.96 9.29
CA ILE A 66 4.25 19.67 8.47
C ILE A 66 3.38 20.92 8.27
N GLU A 67 3.17 21.76 9.28
CA GLU A 67 2.37 22.98 9.11
C GLU A 67 3.07 24.00 8.19
N LEU A 68 4.40 24.08 8.26
CA LEU A 68 5.20 24.83 7.30
C LEU A 68 5.06 24.24 5.89
N PHE A 69 5.21 22.92 5.74
CA PHE A 69 5.04 22.19 4.48
C PHE A 69 3.67 22.46 3.86
N ARG A 70 2.59 22.33 4.63
CA ARG A 70 1.21 22.62 4.21
C ARG A 70 1.03 24.07 3.80
N THR A 71 1.66 25.00 4.50
CA THR A 71 1.61 26.42 4.15
C THR A 71 2.25 26.67 2.79
N LEU A 72 3.36 25.99 2.50
CA LEU A 72 4.04 26.06 1.20
C LEU A 72 3.21 25.39 0.10
N GLU A 73 2.68 24.18 0.34
CA GLU A 73 1.86 23.43 -0.62
C GLU A 73 0.55 24.16 -0.97
N ARG A 74 -0.11 24.78 0.02
CA ARG A 74 -1.33 25.57 -0.16
C ARG A 74 -1.10 26.92 -0.85
N SER A 75 0.14 27.43 -0.85
CA SER A 75 0.42 28.77 -1.38
C SER A 75 0.11 28.89 -2.87
N LYS A 76 0.04 27.77 -3.62
CA LYS A 76 -0.38 27.69 -5.04
C LYS A 76 0.09 28.91 -5.85
N LEU A 77 1.35 29.31 -5.67
CA LEU A 77 1.90 30.47 -6.37
C LEU A 77 1.72 30.21 -7.88
N SER A 78 0.96 31.08 -8.53
CA SER A 78 0.70 30.95 -9.96
C SER A 78 2.00 31.07 -10.74
N THR A 79 2.04 30.47 -11.93
CA THR A 79 3.17 30.59 -12.86
C THR A 79 3.52 32.05 -13.10
N ASP A 80 2.52 32.92 -13.17
CA ASP A 80 2.70 34.38 -13.28
C ASP A 80 3.37 34.96 -12.04
N ALA A 81 2.96 34.57 -10.82
CA ALA A 81 3.57 35.05 -9.59
C ALA A 81 5.02 34.58 -9.43
N ILE A 82 5.32 33.32 -9.79
CA ILE A 82 6.70 32.80 -9.78
C ILE A 82 7.54 33.54 -10.83
N THR A 83 6.99 33.76 -12.03
CA THR A 83 7.66 34.47 -13.14
C THR A 83 7.88 35.95 -12.82
N GLU A 84 6.95 36.61 -12.15
CA GLU A 84 7.03 38.03 -11.79
C GLU A 84 8.01 38.26 -10.64
N ILE A 85 7.98 37.39 -9.61
CA ILE A 85 8.97 37.34 -8.54
C ILE A 85 10.38 37.09 -9.13
N TRP A 86 10.49 36.16 -10.08
CA TRP A 86 11.78 35.80 -10.66
C TRP A 86 12.31 36.85 -11.63
N SER A 87 11.44 37.44 -12.44
CA SER A 87 11.79 38.58 -13.31
C SER A 87 12.27 39.76 -12.47
N PHE A 88 11.65 40.01 -11.31
CA PHE A 88 12.11 41.01 -10.36
C PHE A 88 13.49 40.69 -9.78
N VAL A 89 13.78 39.42 -9.45
CA VAL A 89 15.09 38.97 -8.95
C VAL A 89 16.18 39.07 -10.02
N VAL A 90 15.92 38.56 -11.24
CA VAL A 90 16.88 38.56 -12.35
C VAL A 90 17.16 39.96 -12.86
N ASN A 91 16.13 40.79 -13.04
CA ASN A 91 16.29 42.16 -13.55
C ASN A 91 16.99 43.11 -12.55
N ASN A 92 17.04 42.75 -11.26
CA ASN A 92 17.68 43.59 -10.23
C ASN A 92 19.00 43.00 -9.67
N LEU A 93 19.32 41.72 -9.89
CA LEU A 93 20.51 41.06 -9.30
C LEU A 93 21.53 40.52 -10.32
N LEU A 94 21.19 40.39 -11.61
CA LEU A 94 22.08 39.79 -12.61
C LEU A 94 22.27 40.70 -13.82
N GLU A 95 23.20 41.65 -13.72
CA GLU A 95 23.82 42.24 -14.92
C GLU A 95 24.89 41.27 -15.48
N GLU A 96 24.56 40.74 -16.66
CA GLU A 96 25.45 40.27 -17.74
C GLU A 96 26.16 38.90 -17.74
N ASN A 97 26.17 38.03 -16.71
CA ASN A 97 27.07 36.84 -16.79
C ASN A 97 26.54 35.42 -16.49
N ASN A 98 25.23 35.16 -16.38
CA ASN A 98 24.76 33.76 -16.34
C ASN A 98 23.33 33.53 -16.86
N THR A 99 22.96 34.19 -17.95
CA THR A 99 21.61 34.15 -18.52
C THR A 99 21.21 32.75 -19.02
N GLU A 100 22.16 31.92 -19.44
CA GLU A 100 21.89 30.60 -20.04
C GLU A 100 21.53 29.52 -19.00
N ALA A 101 22.25 29.44 -17.87
CA ALA A 101 21.91 28.49 -16.80
C ALA A 101 20.58 28.87 -16.12
N VAL A 102 20.32 30.17 -15.99
CA VAL A 102 19.08 30.72 -15.41
C VAL A 102 17.88 30.50 -16.32
N ASN A 103 18.03 30.66 -17.64
CA ASN A 103 16.98 30.33 -18.62
C ASN A 103 16.66 28.83 -18.66
N ASN A 104 17.67 27.96 -18.50
CA ASN A 104 17.45 26.51 -18.42
C ASN A 104 16.67 26.11 -17.15
N LEU A 105 16.93 26.76 -16.01
CA LEU A 105 16.17 26.57 -14.76
C LEU A 105 14.70 27.06 -14.92
N PHE A 106 14.49 28.19 -15.60
CA PHE A 106 13.15 28.73 -15.90
C PHE A 106 12.34 27.83 -16.83
N SER A 107 12.96 27.32 -17.91
CA SER A 107 12.31 26.36 -18.80
C SER A 107 11.99 25.05 -18.09
N ALA A 108 12.87 24.56 -17.20
CA ALA A 108 12.60 23.37 -16.40
C ALA A 108 11.44 23.58 -15.41
N ALA A 109 11.44 24.68 -14.64
CA ALA A 109 10.40 24.97 -13.66
C ALA A 109 9.04 25.29 -14.30
N SER A 110 9.01 26.07 -15.39
CA SER A 110 7.77 26.43 -16.10
C SER A 110 7.17 25.25 -16.88
N ASN A 111 7.98 24.45 -17.59
CA ASN A 111 7.45 23.33 -18.36
C ASN A 111 6.88 22.22 -17.45
N TYR A 112 7.46 22.04 -16.26
CA TYR A 112 7.00 21.06 -15.28
C TYR A 112 5.76 21.55 -14.50
N ALA A 113 5.68 22.85 -14.19
CA ALA A 113 4.49 23.48 -13.60
C ALA A 113 3.26 23.45 -14.52
N LEU A 114 3.47 23.36 -15.84
CA LEU A 114 2.42 23.30 -16.86
C LEU A 114 2.03 21.87 -17.27
N GLY A 115 2.71 20.83 -16.77
CA GLY A 115 2.43 19.44 -17.15
C GLY A 115 2.73 19.12 -18.63
N ILE A 116 3.62 19.89 -19.27
CA ILE A 116 4.03 19.70 -20.67
C ILE A 116 4.93 18.46 -20.75
N ARG A 117 4.57 17.50 -21.62
CA ARG A 117 5.30 16.23 -21.74
C ARG A 117 6.67 16.43 -22.41
N ARG A 118 7.63 15.55 -22.10
CA ARG A 118 9.02 15.62 -22.58
C ARG A 118 9.14 15.61 -24.11
N ASP A 119 8.23 14.92 -24.80
CA ASP A 119 8.10 14.85 -26.24
C ASP A 119 7.80 16.21 -26.91
N GLU A 120 7.30 17.20 -26.15
CA GLU A 120 7.02 18.56 -26.63
C GLU A 120 8.20 19.54 -26.38
N ILE A 121 9.20 19.17 -25.56
CA ILE A 121 10.31 20.04 -25.11
C ILE A 121 11.57 19.90 -25.99
N GLY A 122 11.71 18.78 -26.72
CA GLY A 122 12.88 18.50 -27.56
C GLY A 122 14.20 18.27 -26.79
N ASP A 123 15.24 17.82 -27.50
CA ASP A 123 16.53 17.34 -26.95
C ASP A 123 17.38 18.39 -26.18
N LYS A 124 16.91 19.62 -25.98
CA LYS A 124 17.75 20.74 -25.47
C LYS A 124 17.49 21.15 -24.01
N GLY A 125 16.42 20.67 -23.36
CA GLY A 125 16.12 21.03 -21.97
C GLY A 125 16.85 20.15 -20.95
N LYS A 126 17.85 20.69 -20.25
CA LYS A 126 18.53 19.98 -19.15
C LYS A 126 17.69 20.05 -17.87
N VAL A 127 17.19 18.91 -17.39
CA VAL A 127 16.54 18.77 -16.06
C VAL A 127 17.64 18.77 -14.99
N LEU A 128 17.48 19.60 -13.95
CA LEU A 128 18.47 19.81 -12.88
C LEU A 128 18.17 18.92 -11.68
N ARG A 129 19.20 18.33 -11.06
CA ARG A 129 19.10 17.53 -9.82
C ARG A 129 18.77 18.40 -8.60
N ILE A 130 18.25 17.80 -7.52
CA ILE A 130 17.99 18.50 -6.25
C ILE A 130 19.24 19.21 -5.74
N GLU A 131 20.42 18.60 -5.84
CA GLU A 131 21.70 19.20 -5.44
C GLU A 131 22.04 20.42 -6.31
N GLU A 132 21.68 20.37 -7.59
CA GLU A 132 21.90 21.47 -8.54
C GLU A 132 20.92 22.61 -8.27
N ILE A 133 19.66 22.31 -7.95
CA ILE A 133 18.64 23.29 -7.51
C ILE A 133 19.05 23.93 -6.17
N LYS A 134 19.46 23.12 -5.18
CA LYS A 134 19.95 23.58 -3.87
C LYS A 134 21.20 24.45 -4.02
N LYS A 135 22.12 24.06 -4.90
CA LYS A 135 23.33 24.82 -5.21
C LYS A 135 22.99 26.18 -5.84
N ILE A 136 22.15 26.19 -6.88
CA ILE A 136 21.71 27.43 -7.54
C ILE A 136 20.97 28.35 -6.55
N GLY A 137 20.09 27.77 -5.72
CA GLY A 137 19.41 28.52 -4.67
C GLY A 137 20.36 29.13 -3.63
N SER A 138 21.38 28.37 -3.20
CA SER A 138 22.42 28.85 -2.27
C SER A 138 23.27 29.96 -2.90
N GLU A 139 23.67 29.81 -4.16
CA GLU A 139 24.43 30.82 -4.90
C GLU A 139 23.64 32.13 -5.07
N LEU A 140 22.32 32.04 -5.35
CA LEU A 140 21.45 33.21 -5.45
C LEU A 140 21.21 33.90 -4.10
N LEU A 141 21.09 33.13 -3.00
CA LEU A 141 21.00 33.69 -1.65
C LEU A 141 22.28 34.42 -1.25
N GLN A 142 23.45 33.85 -1.54
CA GLN A 142 24.74 34.47 -1.29
C GLN A 142 24.91 35.76 -2.11
N ALA A 143 24.51 35.75 -3.39
CA ALA A 143 24.54 36.95 -4.22
C ALA A 143 23.64 38.06 -3.66
N LEU A 144 22.42 37.73 -3.24
CA LEU A 144 21.48 38.66 -2.62
C LEU A 144 22.04 39.27 -1.32
N GLU A 145 22.72 38.46 -0.49
CA GLU A 145 23.36 38.91 0.74
C GLU A 145 24.53 39.87 0.46
N LEU A 146 25.35 39.57 -0.54
CA LEU A 146 26.43 40.45 -0.98
C LEU A 146 25.91 41.81 -1.47
N TYR A 147 24.80 41.82 -2.22
CA TYR A 147 24.18 43.05 -2.72
C TYR A 147 23.64 43.92 -1.57
N TYR A 148 23.10 43.30 -0.52
CA TYR A 148 22.66 43.99 0.69
C TYR A 148 23.84 44.55 1.49
N GLU A 149 24.88 43.76 1.72
CA GLU A 149 26.08 44.19 2.46
C GLU A 149 26.80 45.37 1.79
N ASN A 150 26.78 45.43 0.46
CA ASN A 150 27.36 46.55 -0.30
C ASN A 150 26.40 47.74 -0.47
N GLY A 151 25.20 47.69 0.12
CA GLY A 151 24.25 48.82 0.14
C GLY A 151 23.50 49.06 -1.18
N TYR A 152 23.51 48.09 -2.11
CA TYR A 152 22.80 48.21 -3.39
C TYR A 152 21.28 48.02 -3.26
N ILE A 153 20.82 47.41 -2.17
CA ILE A 153 19.41 47.13 -1.89
C ILE A 153 19.08 47.47 -0.44
N GLU A 154 17.94 48.11 -0.23
CA GLU A 154 17.45 48.42 1.11
C GLU A 154 17.00 47.15 1.85
N ARG A 155 17.13 47.17 3.18
CA ARG A 155 16.82 46.03 4.05
C ARG A 155 15.42 45.43 3.84
N THR A 156 14.42 46.28 3.64
CA THR A 156 13.03 45.87 3.41
C THR A 156 12.89 45.06 2.11
N HIS A 157 13.54 45.51 1.03
CA HIS A 157 13.57 44.80 -0.24
C HIS A 157 14.40 43.52 -0.17
N TYR A 158 15.54 43.53 0.53
CA TYR A 158 16.33 42.34 0.80
C TYR A 158 15.53 41.24 1.53
N GLU A 159 14.83 41.60 2.60
CA GLU A 159 14.02 40.66 3.39
C GLU A 159 12.86 40.08 2.54
N GLU A 160 12.24 40.89 1.68
CA GLU A 160 11.17 40.44 0.77
C GLU A 160 11.68 39.49 -0.32
N ILE A 161 12.77 39.86 -1.02
CA ILE A 161 13.37 39.04 -2.08
C ILE A 161 13.86 37.71 -1.51
N ARG A 162 14.54 37.75 -0.35
CA ARG A 162 15.03 36.55 0.34
C ARG A 162 13.89 35.59 0.70
N SER A 163 12.79 36.12 1.22
CA SER A 163 11.59 35.35 1.56
C SER A 163 11.00 34.64 0.33
N LYS A 164 10.85 35.38 -0.78
CA LYS A 164 10.33 34.85 -2.05
C LYS A 164 11.26 33.82 -2.70
N LEU A 165 12.57 34.06 -2.71
CA LEU A 165 13.58 33.14 -3.24
C LEU A 165 13.59 31.81 -2.47
N ASN A 166 13.47 31.86 -1.15
CA ASN A 166 13.34 30.68 -0.30
C ASN A 166 12.10 29.85 -0.63
N ILE A 167 10.95 30.50 -0.91
CA ILE A 167 9.73 29.79 -1.31
C ILE A 167 9.93 29.04 -2.63
N VAL A 168 10.58 29.66 -3.62
CA VAL A 168 10.85 29.04 -4.93
C VAL A 168 11.81 27.84 -4.78
N ILE A 169 12.87 27.96 -3.99
CA ILE A 169 13.81 26.85 -3.72
C ILE A 169 13.08 25.69 -3.01
N CYS A 170 12.26 26.00 -2.01
CA CYS A 170 11.45 25.00 -1.31
C CYS A 170 10.47 24.32 -2.26
N MET A 171 9.75 25.08 -3.09
CA MET A 171 8.85 24.50 -4.10
C MET A 171 9.60 23.62 -5.09
N ALA A 172 10.72 24.07 -5.66
CA ALA A 172 11.49 23.24 -6.57
C ALA A 172 11.98 21.91 -5.92
N GLY A 173 12.38 21.96 -4.64
CA GLY A 173 12.69 20.76 -3.86
C GLY A 173 11.48 19.85 -3.62
N LEU A 174 10.33 20.42 -3.25
CA LEU A 174 9.07 19.69 -3.00
C LEU A 174 8.57 18.93 -4.24
N TRP A 175 8.78 19.49 -5.43
CA TRP A 175 8.34 18.90 -6.69
C TRP A 175 9.27 17.79 -7.16
N ALA A 176 10.58 17.91 -6.88
CA ALA A 176 11.56 16.86 -7.15
C ALA A 176 11.42 15.65 -6.20
N THR A 177 10.80 15.82 -5.02
CA THR A 177 10.55 14.74 -4.05
C THR A 177 9.09 14.26 -4.07
N SER A 178 8.38 14.38 -5.20
CA SER A 178 7.00 13.92 -5.31
C SER A 178 6.92 12.43 -5.66
N PRO A 179 5.92 11.68 -5.17
CA PRO A 179 5.76 10.28 -5.53
C PRO A 179 5.48 10.14 -7.03
N ILE A 180 6.13 9.18 -7.67
CA ILE A 180 5.84 8.79 -9.05
C ILE A 180 4.78 7.69 -9.08
N SER A 181 4.26 7.38 -10.26
CA SER A 181 3.43 6.18 -10.42
C SER A 181 4.23 4.90 -10.16
N SER A 182 3.64 3.96 -9.43
CA SER A 182 4.23 2.61 -9.29
C SER A 182 4.18 1.80 -10.58
N LYS A 183 3.28 2.11 -11.52
CA LYS A 183 3.13 1.38 -12.79
C LYS A 183 4.46 1.25 -13.56
N PRO A 184 5.19 2.33 -13.88
CA PRO A 184 6.49 2.21 -14.52
C PRO A 184 7.55 1.55 -13.63
N MET A 185 7.48 1.70 -12.30
CA MET A 185 8.39 0.98 -11.38
C MET A 185 8.21 -0.54 -11.50
N LEU A 186 6.96 -1.00 -11.53
CA LEU A 186 6.59 -2.41 -11.68
C LEU A 186 6.96 -2.92 -13.08
N MET A 187 6.64 -2.17 -14.12
CA MET A 187 6.97 -2.54 -15.50
C MET A 187 8.49 -2.66 -15.72
N ALA A 188 9.29 -1.78 -15.12
CA ALA A 188 10.75 -1.82 -15.23
C ALA A 188 11.36 -3.11 -14.66
N LEU A 189 10.74 -3.67 -13.62
CA LEU A 189 11.23 -4.85 -12.91
C LEU A 189 10.47 -6.15 -13.26
N ALA A 190 9.45 -6.05 -14.12
CA ALA A 190 8.60 -7.17 -14.49
C ALA A 190 9.40 -8.33 -15.12
N GLY A 191 9.16 -9.55 -14.63
CA GLY A 191 9.84 -10.76 -15.10
C GLY A 191 11.26 -10.97 -14.56
N GLY A 192 11.77 -10.05 -13.73
CA GLY A 192 13.00 -10.21 -12.98
C GLY A 192 12.83 -11.09 -11.72
N ASN A 193 13.96 -11.40 -11.07
CA ASN A 193 13.99 -12.09 -9.78
C ASN A 193 14.08 -11.06 -8.63
N THR A 194 13.10 -10.15 -8.56
CA THR A 194 13.08 -9.02 -7.62
C THR A 194 11.65 -8.68 -7.22
N ALA A 195 11.46 -8.32 -5.95
CA ALA A 195 10.24 -7.68 -5.47
C ALA A 195 10.50 -6.26 -4.95
N ILE A 196 9.53 -5.36 -5.15
CA ILE A 196 9.53 -4.04 -4.52
C ILE A 196 8.87 -4.15 -3.15
N MET A 197 9.56 -3.68 -2.11
CA MET A 197 8.97 -3.60 -0.79
C MET A 197 7.94 -2.48 -0.73
N ALA A 198 6.73 -2.83 -0.33
CA ALA A 198 5.69 -1.88 0.04
C ALA A 198 5.59 -1.81 1.56
N ALA A 199 5.96 -0.65 2.11
CA ALA A 199 6.12 -0.45 3.55
C ALA A 199 4.87 0.20 4.14
N ASN A 200 4.09 -0.53 4.93
CA ASN A 200 3.01 0.05 5.75
C ASN A 200 3.63 0.73 6.98
N THR A 201 3.94 2.01 6.86
CA THR A 201 4.56 2.79 7.95
C THR A 201 3.53 3.28 8.96
N GLN A 202 3.02 2.36 9.78
CA GLN A 202 2.03 2.66 10.83
C GLN A 202 2.54 3.70 11.83
N MET A 203 3.84 3.69 12.12
CA MET A 203 4.53 4.69 12.92
C MET A 203 5.44 5.53 12.01
N SER A 204 5.14 6.82 11.89
CA SER A 204 5.79 7.77 10.98
C SER A 204 7.31 7.83 11.13
N VAL A 205 7.81 7.64 12.35
CA VAL A 205 9.24 7.62 12.71
C VAL A 205 10.05 6.53 12.00
N SER A 206 9.39 5.53 11.38
CA SER A 206 10.06 4.49 10.58
C SER A 206 10.41 4.97 9.16
N ILE A 207 9.68 5.94 8.62
CA ILE A 207 9.86 6.44 7.24
C ILE A 207 11.32 6.88 6.96
N PRO A 208 11.97 7.71 7.80
CA PRO A 208 13.33 8.15 7.52
C PRO A 208 14.36 7.01 7.44
N GLY A 209 14.24 5.98 8.29
CA GLY A 209 15.13 4.80 8.23
C GLY A 209 14.97 4.00 6.93
N LEU A 210 13.73 3.87 6.43
CA LEU A 210 13.43 3.22 5.16
C LEU A 210 14.02 3.98 3.97
N MET A 211 13.87 5.30 3.95
CA MET A 211 14.40 6.16 2.89
C MET A 211 15.93 6.15 2.86
N LEU A 212 16.58 6.24 4.03
CA LEU A 212 18.03 6.15 4.13
C LEU A 212 18.56 4.82 3.61
N ALA A 213 17.91 3.70 3.98
CA ALA A 213 18.31 2.38 3.49
C ALA A 213 18.10 2.25 1.98
N SER A 214 16.98 2.77 1.45
CA SER A 214 16.74 2.79 0.02
C SER A 214 17.81 3.57 -0.74
N MET A 215 18.22 4.75 -0.25
CA MET A 215 19.30 5.55 -0.84
C MET A 215 20.66 4.86 -0.76
N GLU A 216 21.00 4.26 0.39
CA GLU A 216 22.28 3.56 0.56
C GLU A 216 22.40 2.35 -0.36
N PHE A 217 21.34 1.53 -0.45
CA PHE A 217 21.35 0.28 -1.21
C PHE A 217 20.81 0.41 -2.63
N GLY A 218 20.37 1.60 -3.06
CA GLY A 218 19.75 1.81 -4.37
C GLY A 218 18.55 0.90 -4.59
N ALA A 219 17.72 0.70 -3.57
CA ALA A 219 16.60 -0.24 -3.61
C ALA A 219 15.27 0.51 -3.81
N PRO A 220 14.37 0.02 -4.70
CA PRO A 220 13.06 0.65 -4.90
C PRO A 220 12.17 0.50 -3.67
N LEU A 221 11.34 1.51 -3.42
CA LEU A 221 10.48 1.59 -2.25
C LEU A 221 9.09 2.12 -2.60
N ILE A 222 8.06 1.47 -2.06
CA ILE A 222 6.69 1.94 -2.07
C ILE A 222 6.29 2.19 -0.62
N PHE A 223 5.67 3.33 -0.33
CA PHE A 223 4.99 3.55 0.95
C PHE A 223 3.53 3.22 0.77
N GLU A 224 2.93 2.50 1.72
CA GLU A 224 1.53 2.13 1.61
C GLU A 224 0.77 2.29 2.92
N SER A 225 -0.55 2.34 2.81
CA SER A 225 -1.45 2.40 3.96
C SER A 225 -2.73 1.65 3.64
N ALA A 226 -3.17 0.73 4.51
CA ALA A 226 -4.43 0.02 4.31
C ALA A 226 -5.62 0.84 4.80
N MET A 227 -6.82 0.59 4.26
CA MET A 227 -8.08 1.26 4.65
C MET A 227 -8.36 1.19 6.16
N SER A 228 -7.93 0.13 6.85
CA SER A 228 -8.09 0.02 8.30
C SER A 228 -7.17 0.96 9.10
N GLU A 229 -6.03 1.34 8.52
CA GLU A 229 -5.00 2.19 9.13
C GLU A 229 -5.35 3.66 8.89
N VAL A 230 -5.63 3.99 7.64
CA VAL A 230 -5.88 5.35 7.14
C VAL A 230 -7.24 5.37 6.47
N ASN A 231 -8.13 6.26 6.91
CA ASN A 231 -9.51 6.23 6.44
C ASN A 231 -10.21 7.62 6.44
N LEU A 232 -11.39 7.69 5.82
CA LEU A 232 -12.17 8.93 5.71
C LEU A 232 -12.72 9.37 7.08
N GLN A 233 -12.52 10.64 7.41
CA GLN A 233 -13.18 11.27 8.55
C GLN A 233 -14.70 11.33 8.31
N ASP A 234 -15.52 11.06 9.34
CA ASP A 234 -16.98 11.19 9.22
C ASP A 234 -17.33 12.68 8.99
N PRO A 235 -17.91 13.03 7.83
CA PRO A 235 -18.22 14.42 7.51
C PRO A 235 -19.34 15.01 8.38
N ASN A 236 -20.16 14.18 9.03
CA ASN A 236 -21.30 14.61 9.85
C ASN A 236 -20.99 14.66 11.34
N ASP A 237 -19.87 14.08 11.77
CA ASP A 237 -19.40 14.12 13.15
C ASP A 237 -17.86 14.09 13.15
N PRO A 238 -17.20 15.27 13.07
CA PRO A 238 -15.74 15.36 13.09
C PRO A 238 -15.11 14.79 14.37
N ALA A 239 -15.91 14.59 15.44
CA ALA A 239 -15.51 13.97 16.70
C ALA A 239 -15.68 12.44 16.70
N LYS A 240 -16.52 11.88 15.80
CA LYS A 240 -16.44 10.47 15.39
C LYS A 240 -15.25 10.32 14.45
N ILE A 241 -14.10 10.11 15.07
CA ILE A 241 -12.86 9.74 14.40
C ILE A 241 -13.07 8.36 13.73
N ALA A 242 -13.57 8.34 12.50
CA ALA A 242 -13.37 7.21 11.59
C ALA A 242 -12.06 7.38 10.79
N ILE A 243 -11.13 8.18 11.32
CA ILE A 243 -9.73 8.16 10.92
C ILE A 243 -9.21 6.80 11.40
N GLY A 244 -8.65 5.94 10.55
CA GLY A 244 -8.32 4.54 10.89
C GLY A 244 -7.43 4.39 12.13
N TYR A 245 -7.03 3.16 12.51
CA TYR A 245 -6.48 2.93 13.87
C TYR A 245 -5.16 3.67 14.18
N ILE A 246 -4.44 4.20 13.17
CA ILE A 246 -3.25 5.05 13.38
C ILE A 246 -3.60 6.54 13.55
N GLY A 247 -4.88 6.90 13.45
CA GLY A 247 -5.39 8.25 13.61
C GLY A 247 -4.94 9.21 12.52
N ARG A 248 -4.80 8.76 11.26
CA ARG A 248 -4.45 9.61 10.10
C ARG A 248 -5.41 9.49 8.92
N SER A 249 -5.68 10.63 8.30
CA SER A 249 -6.36 10.72 7.00
C SER A 249 -5.38 10.40 5.85
N PRO A 250 -5.88 10.09 4.63
CA PRO A 250 -5.03 9.91 3.45
C PRO A 250 -4.09 11.10 3.20
N GLN A 251 -4.60 12.32 3.37
CA GLN A 251 -3.82 13.54 3.23
C GLN A 251 -2.66 13.58 4.23
N GLU A 252 -2.94 13.37 5.51
CA GLU A 252 -1.91 13.38 6.56
C GLU A 252 -0.85 12.29 6.35
N PHE A 253 -1.25 11.09 5.89
CA PHE A 253 -0.26 10.05 5.59
C PHE A 253 0.67 10.48 4.45
N ALA A 254 0.12 10.95 3.33
CA ALA A 254 0.89 11.32 2.16
C ALA A 254 1.79 12.54 2.40
N GLU A 255 1.29 13.56 3.12
CA GLU A 255 2.09 14.73 3.53
C GLU A 255 3.31 14.32 4.35
N VAL A 256 3.17 13.31 5.21
CA VAL A 256 4.24 12.87 6.09
C VAL A 256 5.33 12.13 5.34
N VAL A 257 4.95 11.29 4.39
CA VAL A 257 5.92 10.65 3.49
C VAL A 257 6.67 11.74 2.69
N ARG A 258 5.95 12.70 2.09
CA ARG A 258 6.57 13.81 1.33
C ARG A 258 7.46 14.70 2.21
N TYR A 259 7.06 14.95 3.45
CA TYR A 259 7.85 15.72 4.40
C TYR A 259 9.20 15.07 4.68
N TYR A 260 9.22 13.76 4.96
CA TYR A 260 10.49 13.06 5.18
C TYR A 260 11.32 12.94 3.89
N ALA A 261 10.68 12.75 2.74
CA ALA A 261 11.38 12.77 1.45
C ALA A 261 12.09 14.13 1.24
N PHE A 262 11.37 15.22 1.46
CA PHE A 262 11.91 16.58 1.38
C PHE A 262 13.05 16.81 2.38
N LEU A 263 12.82 16.47 3.66
CA LEU A 263 13.78 16.68 4.74
C LEU A 263 15.11 15.95 4.48
N LEU A 264 15.04 14.71 3.97
CA LEU A 264 16.21 13.89 3.67
C LEU A 264 16.84 14.22 2.31
N GLY A 265 16.17 15.00 1.46
CA GLY A 265 16.58 15.16 0.07
C GLY A 265 16.51 13.86 -0.72
N TYR A 266 15.52 13.02 -0.42
CA TYR A 266 15.31 11.73 -1.06
C TYR A 266 15.01 11.90 -2.55
N ASP A 267 15.94 11.48 -3.40
CA ASP A 267 15.96 11.70 -4.85
C ASP A 267 15.69 10.42 -5.67
N LEU A 268 15.35 9.31 -5.00
CA LEU A 268 15.03 8.06 -5.64
C LEU A 268 13.52 7.96 -5.99
N PRO A 269 13.15 7.32 -7.11
CA PRO A 269 11.76 7.04 -7.42
C PRO A 269 11.05 6.24 -6.32
N TYR A 270 9.91 6.76 -5.85
CA TYR A 270 9.03 6.06 -4.92
C TYR A 270 7.56 6.33 -5.26
N ALA A 271 6.67 5.46 -4.78
CA ALA A 271 5.22 5.64 -4.92
C ALA A 271 4.52 5.64 -3.56
N ILE A 272 3.31 6.20 -3.52
CA ILE A 272 2.39 6.07 -2.40
C ILE A 272 1.22 5.20 -2.87
N HIS A 273 1.03 4.05 -2.23
CA HIS A 273 0.07 3.03 -2.58
C HIS A 273 -1.10 2.98 -1.60
N ALA A 274 -2.31 2.98 -2.14
CA ALA A 274 -3.56 2.78 -1.40
C ALA A 274 -3.79 1.28 -1.29
N ASP A 275 -3.44 0.71 -0.14
CA ASP A 275 -3.53 -0.73 0.11
C ASP A 275 -4.97 -1.09 0.52
N HIS A 276 -5.42 -2.28 0.11
CA HIS A 276 -6.74 -2.85 0.43
C HIS A 276 -7.91 -1.85 0.49
N THR A 277 -8.35 -1.31 -0.65
CA THR A 277 -9.67 -0.66 -0.71
C THR A 277 -10.75 -1.74 -0.66
N THR A 278 -10.98 -2.29 0.53
CA THR A 278 -11.83 -3.47 0.73
C THR A 278 -13.32 -3.12 0.58
N VAL A 279 -14.02 -3.89 -0.25
CA VAL A 279 -15.48 -3.92 -0.34
C VAL A 279 -15.99 -5.19 0.30
N SER A 280 -16.23 -5.13 1.61
CA SER A 280 -16.59 -6.31 2.41
C SER A 280 -18.05 -6.75 2.29
N LYS A 281 -18.90 -5.89 1.73
CA LYS A 281 -20.34 -6.15 1.54
C LYS A 281 -20.75 -5.70 0.16
N ASP A 282 -21.61 -6.50 -0.46
CA ASP A 282 -22.22 -6.13 -1.74
C ASP A 282 -23.41 -5.20 -1.51
N THR A 283 -23.13 -3.95 -1.13
CA THR A 283 -24.15 -2.90 -1.02
C THR A 283 -23.68 -1.61 -1.72
N PRO A 284 -24.61 -0.79 -2.24
CA PRO A 284 -24.27 0.49 -2.86
C PRO A 284 -23.43 1.39 -1.94
N GLU A 285 -23.69 1.37 -0.64
CA GLU A 285 -22.99 2.20 0.35
C GLU A 285 -21.54 1.77 0.53
N ALA A 286 -21.27 0.46 0.58
CA ALA A 286 -19.91 -0.06 0.71
C ALA A 286 -19.07 0.24 -0.54
N ILE A 287 -19.67 0.09 -1.73
CA ILE A 287 -19.02 0.39 -3.01
C ILE A 287 -18.78 1.91 -3.16
N ASP A 288 -19.77 2.73 -2.81
CA ASP A 288 -19.61 4.19 -2.83
C ASP A 288 -18.56 4.68 -1.83
N TYR A 289 -18.47 4.02 -0.66
CA TYR A 289 -17.41 4.31 0.30
C TYR A 289 -16.03 4.07 -0.28
N ALA A 290 -15.79 2.90 -0.87
CA ALA A 290 -14.54 2.57 -1.55
C ALA A 290 -14.18 3.60 -2.63
N ARG A 291 -15.16 3.99 -3.46
CA ARG A 291 -15.02 5.05 -4.46
C ARG A 291 -14.58 6.38 -3.84
N ARG A 292 -15.25 6.83 -2.78
CA ARG A 292 -14.92 8.09 -2.09
C ARG A 292 -13.54 8.05 -1.43
N LEU A 293 -13.14 6.90 -0.88
CA LEU A 293 -11.81 6.72 -0.29
C LEU A 293 -10.72 6.83 -1.37
N ASN A 294 -10.87 6.13 -2.49
CA ASN A 294 -9.96 6.24 -3.63
C ASN A 294 -9.84 7.68 -4.15
N GLN A 295 -10.94 8.42 -4.21
CA GLN A 295 -10.92 9.83 -4.60
C GLN A 295 -10.17 10.72 -3.60
N ALA A 296 -10.31 10.46 -2.29
CA ALA A 296 -9.56 11.18 -1.27
C ALA A 296 -8.07 10.85 -1.31
N GLN A 297 -7.70 9.59 -1.53
CA GLN A 297 -6.31 9.16 -1.71
C GLN A 297 -5.69 9.77 -2.97
N LEU A 298 -6.42 9.77 -4.09
CA LEU A 298 -6.01 10.45 -5.32
C LEU A 298 -5.75 11.94 -5.08
N SER A 299 -6.65 12.62 -4.38
CA SER A 299 -6.51 14.03 -4.03
C SER A 299 -5.32 14.29 -3.10
N ALA A 300 -4.94 13.30 -2.29
CA ALA A 300 -3.79 13.35 -1.38
C ALA A 300 -2.43 13.09 -2.06
N GLY A 301 -2.44 12.71 -3.33
CA GLY A 301 -1.23 12.42 -4.10
C GLY A 301 -0.80 10.95 -4.08
N TYR A 302 -1.73 10.02 -3.84
CA TYR A 302 -1.48 8.60 -4.06
C TYR A 302 -1.38 8.30 -5.56
N THR A 303 -0.47 7.41 -5.93
CA THR A 303 -0.10 7.12 -7.33
C THR A 303 -0.16 5.63 -7.68
N SER A 304 -0.69 4.83 -6.74
CA SER A 304 -0.94 3.40 -6.88
C SER A 304 -2.11 2.97 -6.00
N PHE A 305 -2.92 2.02 -6.45
CA PHE A 305 -4.19 1.66 -5.81
C PHE A 305 -4.44 0.15 -5.86
N ALA A 306 -4.99 -0.41 -4.79
CA ALA A 306 -5.48 -1.78 -4.70
C ALA A 306 -7.00 -1.82 -4.53
N ILE A 307 -7.70 -2.49 -5.43
CA ILE A 307 -9.15 -2.75 -5.30
C ILE A 307 -9.34 -4.18 -4.80
N ASP A 308 -10.03 -4.33 -3.65
CA ASP A 308 -10.22 -5.61 -2.99
C ASP A 308 -11.72 -5.89 -2.73
N PRO A 309 -12.45 -6.46 -3.71
CA PRO A 309 -13.78 -7.01 -3.48
C PRO A 309 -13.69 -8.53 -3.23
N SER A 310 -12.55 -9.07 -2.86
CA SER A 310 -12.31 -10.52 -2.88
C SER A 310 -13.24 -11.32 -1.95
N SER A 311 -13.86 -10.67 -0.96
CA SER A 311 -14.77 -11.27 0.03
C SER A 311 -16.23 -11.38 -0.43
N ILE A 312 -16.57 -10.97 -1.65
CA ILE A 312 -17.96 -10.96 -2.16
C ILE A 312 -18.25 -11.94 -3.33
N PRO A 313 -17.60 -13.12 -3.43
CA PRO A 313 -17.99 -14.10 -4.45
C PRO A 313 -19.47 -14.49 -4.28
N ALA A 314 -20.06 -15.04 -5.36
CA ALA A 314 -21.45 -15.47 -5.34
C ALA A 314 -21.66 -16.62 -4.34
N VAL A 315 -20.71 -17.55 -4.29
CA VAL A 315 -20.71 -18.71 -3.40
C VAL A 315 -20.01 -18.33 -2.10
N ARG A 316 -20.80 -18.05 -1.06
CA ARG A 316 -20.33 -17.77 0.30
C ARG A 316 -21.29 -18.37 1.32
N GLU A 317 -20.82 -18.54 2.56
CA GLU A 317 -21.63 -19.20 3.61
C GLU A 317 -23.02 -18.55 3.76
N GLU A 318 -23.12 -17.22 3.66
CA GLU A 318 -24.40 -16.51 3.74
C GLU A 318 -25.38 -16.92 2.62
N THR A 319 -24.93 -17.03 1.38
CA THR A 319 -25.80 -17.41 0.25
C THR A 319 -26.12 -18.90 0.27
N GLN A 320 -25.14 -19.72 0.64
CA GLN A 320 -25.31 -21.16 0.82
C GLN A 320 -26.34 -21.49 1.91
N LEU A 321 -26.29 -20.79 3.06
CA LEU A 321 -27.29 -20.95 4.13
C LEU A 321 -28.69 -20.52 3.69
N LYS A 322 -28.81 -19.45 2.90
CA LYS A 322 -30.11 -19.02 2.35
C LYS A 322 -30.72 -20.09 1.46
N VAL A 323 -29.92 -20.68 0.57
CA VAL A 323 -30.39 -21.77 -0.31
C VAL A 323 -30.69 -23.03 0.50
N LEU A 324 -29.79 -23.47 1.37
CA LEU A 324 -29.98 -24.66 2.22
C LEU A 324 -31.29 -24.61 3.02
N ASN A 325 -31.56 -23.47 3.68
CA ASN A 325 -32.76 -23.29 4.48
C ASN A 325 -34.04 -23.13 3.64
N ALA A 326 -33.92 -22.97 2.32
CA ALA A 326 -35.04 -22.88 1.39
C ALA A 326 -35.32 -24.20 0.65
N LEU A 327 -34.46 -25.21 0.78
CA LEU A 327 -34.63 -26.49 0.10
C LEU A 327 -35.87 -27.25 0.59
N THR A 328 -36.62 -27.83 -0.33
CA THR A 328 -37.81 -28.63 0.00
C THR A 328 -37.46 -30.09 0.30
N LEU A 329 -38.43 -30.82 0.89
CA LEU A 329 -38.32 -32.25 1.09
C LEU A 329 -38.04 -32.99 -0.22
N GLU A 330 -38.73 -32.62 -1.30
CA GLU A 330 -38.55 -33.21 -2.62
C GLU A 330 -37.12 -33.01 -3.16
N GLU A 331 -36.55 -31.81 -2.99
CA GLU A 331 -35.19 -31.53 -3.44
C GLU A 331 -34.15 -32.35 -2.67
N PHE A 332 -34.34 -32.60 -1.37
CA PHE A 332 -33.46 -33.50 -0.62
C PHE A 332 -33.60 -34.96 -1.11
N LEU A 333 -34.81 -35.42 -1.42
CA LEU A 333 -35.05 -36.77 -1.95
C LEU A 333 -34.39 -36.96 -3.33
N GLU A 334 -34.38 -35.94 -4.18
CA GLU A 334 -33.71 -35.96 -5.49
C GLU A 334 -32.19 -36.15 -5.39
N LEU A 335 -31.58 -35.71 -4.29
CA LEU A 335 -30.16 -35.91 -3.98
C LEU A 335 -29.84 -37.32 -3.45
N GLY A 336 -30.82 -38.22 -3.43
CA GLY A 336 -30.66 -39.59 -2.92
C GLY A 336 -30.61 -39.67 -1.40
N ILE A 337 -31.03 -38.62 -0.69
CA ILE A 337 -31.18 -38.62 0.76
C ILE A 337 -32.46 -39.37 1.12
N ASP A 338 -32.40 -40.28 2.09
CA ASP A 338 -33.57 -41.06 2.48
C ASP A 338 -34.67 -40.19 3.11
N GLU A 339 -35.92 -40.64 3.02
CA GLU A 339 -37.09 -39.85 3.40
C GLU A 339 -37.07 -39.37 4.86
N ASN A 340 -36.53 -40.18 5.78
CA ASN A 340 -36.48 -39.79 7.19
C ASN A 340 -35.46 -38.68 7.41
N LEU A 341 -34.26 -38.83 6.84
CA LEU A 341 -33.22 -37.81 6.90
C LEU A 341 -33.63 -36.53 6.16
N ALA A 342 -34.25 -36.64 4.99
CA ALA A 342 -34.73 -35.51 4.20
C ALA A 342 -35.75 -34.66 4.97
N LYS A 343 -36.67 -35.27 5.74
CA LYS A 343 -37.59 -34.55 6.63
C LYS A 343 -36.87 -33.78 7.72
N VAL A 344 -35.87 -34.41 8.35
CA VAL A 344 -35.06 -33.77 9.40
C VAL A 344 -34.33 -32.54 8.84
N LEU A 345 -33.78 -32.65 7.63
CA LEU A 345 -33.09 -31.54 6.96
C LEU A 345 -34.05 -30.40 6.61
N ALA A 346 -35.20 -30.71 6.01
CA ALA A 346 -36.19 -29.72 5.57
C ALA A 346 -36.85 -28.94 6.74
N GLU A 347 -36.97 -29.55 7.92
CA GLU A 347 -37.56 -28.90 9.10
C GLU A 347 -36.53 -28.09 9.92
N LYS A 348 -35.22 -28.29 9.69
CA LYS A 348 -34.17 -27.67 10.49
C LYS A 348 -33.75 -26.31 9.90
N GLU A 349 -33.77 -25.27 10.73
CA GLU A 349 -33.12 -24.00 10.43
C GLU A 349 -31.62 -24.08 10.77
N PHE A 350 -30.77 -23.93 9.76
CA PHE A 350 -29.31 -23.91 9.87
C PHE A 350 -28.80 -22.49 10.07
N LYS A 351 -27.95 -22.30 11.10
CA LYS A 351 -27.28 -21.01 11.34
C LYS A 351 -25.83 -20.99 10.86
N LYS A 352 -25.23 -22.17 10.72
CA LYS A 352 -23.89 -22.39 10.17
C LYS A 352 -23.88 -23.67 9.34
N LEU A 353 -23.08 -23.70 8.26
CA LEU A 353 -23.03 -24.88 7.39
C LEU A 353 -22.45 -26.10 8.11
N LYS A 354 -21.48 -25.91 9.00
CA LYS A 354 -20.86 -26.99 9.80
C LYS A 354 -21.86 -27.81 10.65
N GLU A 355 -23.06 -27.30 10.87
CA GLU A 355 -24.12 -28.06 11.55
C GLU A 355 -24.57 -29.30 10.75
N ILE A 356 -24.45 -29.27 9.41
CA ILE A 356 -24.82 -30.40 8.53
C ILE A 356 -24.02 -31.65 8.91
N SER A 357 -22.71 -31.50 9.14
CA SER A 357 -21.81 -32.62 9.50
C SER A 357 -22.13 -33.26 10.86
N SER A 358 -23.00 -32.64 11.66
CA SER A 358 -23.43 -33.18 12.96
C SER A 358 -24.76 -33.92 12.90
N ILE A 359 -25.40 -34.00 11.73
CA ILE A 359 -26.68 -34.67 11.54
C ILE A 359 -26.47 -36.16 11.35
N GLU A 360 -27.17 -36.97 12.14
CA GLU A 360 -27.12 -38.43 12.03
C GLU A 360 -27.58 -38.88 10.64
N GLY A 361 -26.76 -39.70 9.96
CA GLY A 361 -27.04 -40.21 8.60
C GLY A 361 -26.44 -39.40 7.45
N MET A 362 -25.91 -38.19 7.73
CA MET A 362 -25.10 -37.41 6.78
C MET A 362 -23.66 -37.94 6.75
N ASP A 363 -23.27 -38.54 5.64
CA ASP A 363 -21.89 -38.93 5.34
C ASP A 363 -21.24 -37.92 4.36
N GLU A 364 -19.93 -38.07 4.13
CA GLU A 364 -19.15 -37.16 3.29
C GLU A 364 -19.67 -37.08 1.85
N GLU A 365 -20.12 -38.20 1.28
CA GLU A 365 -20.65 -38.25 -0.09
C GLU A 365 -21.95 -37.44 -0.20
N LYS A 366 -22.90 -37.63 0.73
CA LYS A 366 -24.15 -36.86 0.77
C LYS A 366 -23.90 -35.38 1.03
N ILE A 367 -22.95 -35.05 1.91
CA ILE A 367 -22.58 -33.65 2.20
C ILE A 367 -22.05 -32.99 0.92
N ASN A 368 -21.12 -33.63 0.22
CA ASN A 368 -20.55 -33.09 -1.01
C ASN A 368 -21.63 -32.91 -2.09
N ALA A 369 -22.48 -33.91 -2.31
CA ALA A 369 -23.59 -33.81 -3.26
C ALA A 369 -24.56 -32.66 -2.93
N LEU A 370 -24.89 -32.48 -1.64
CA LEU A 370 -25.72 -31.37 -1.19
C LEU A 370 -25.05 -30.01 -1.41
N MET A 371 -23.76 -29.89 -1.10
CA MET A 371 -23.03 -28.63 -1.30
C MET A 371 -22.88 -28.27 -2.77
N ASP A 372 -22.58 -29.25 -3.62
CA ASP A 372 -22.52 -29.07 -5.08
C ASP A 372 -23.88 -28.62 -5.64
N TYR A 373 -24.97 -29.19 -5.12
CA TYR A 373 -26.34 -28.78 -5.50
C TYR A 373 -26.66 -27.35 -5.06
N ILE A 374 -26.31 -26.98 -3.83
CA ILE A 374 -26.48 -25.62 -3.31
C ILE A 374 -25.68 -24.62 -4.15
N GLU A 375 -24.41 -24.92 -4.42
CA GLU A 375 -23.55 -24.08 -5.25
C GLU A 375 -24.14 -23.91 -6.66
N SER A 376 -24.57 -25.01 -7.26
CA SER A 376 -25.23 -25.04 -8.56
C SER A 376 -26.46 -24.14 -8.61
N LYS A 377 -27.34 -24.17 -7.59
CA LYS A 377 -28.51 -23.29 -7.49
C LYS A 377 -28.13 -21.80 -7.45
N ILE A 378 -27.11 -21.44 -6.68
CA ILE A 378 -26.63 -20.05 -6.57
C ILE A 378 -26.13 -19.56 -7.93
N LEU A 379 -25.26 -20.34 -8.58
CA LEU A 379 -24.63 -19.94 -9.83
C LEU A 379 -25.63 -19.91 -11.00
N VAL A 380 -26.64 -20.77 -10.99
CA VAL A 380 -27.75 -20.72 -11.95
C VAL A 380 -28.59 -19.47 -11.80
N GLU A 381 -28.85 -18.99 -10.58
CA GLU A 381 -29.55 -17.72 -10.38
C GLU A 381 -28.76 -16.56 -11.01
N VAL A 382 -27.43 -16.55 -10.85
CA VAL A 382 -26.54 -15.58 -11.51
C VAL A 382 -26.62 -15.71 -13.03
N LEU A 383 -26.54 -16.93 -13.58
CA LEU A 383 -26.58 -17.19 -15.02
C LEU A 383 -27.92 -16.78 -15.64
N ASN A 384 -29.03 -17.13 -15.00
CA ASN A 384 -30.39 -16.80 -15.47
C ASN A 384 -30.65 -15.29 -15.51
N GLY A 385 -29.91 -14.51 -14.71
CA GLY A 385 -29.94 -13.06 -14.77
C GLY A 385 -29.11 -12.43 -15.91
N MET A 386 -28.36 -13.22 -16.68
CA MET A 386 -27.48 -12.71 -17.74
C MET A 386 -28.21 -12.57 -19.08
N THR A 387 -27.96 -11.44 -19.75
CA THR A 387 -28.37 -11.24 -21.14
C THR A 387 -27.39 -11.87 -22.13
N TYR A 388 -27.76 -11.97 -23.41
CA TYR A 388 -26.84 -12.34 -24.48
C TYR A 388 -25.61 -11.42 -24.49
N GLU A 389 -25.81 -10.10 -24.35
CA GLU A 389 -24.73 -9.12 -24.26
C GLU A 389 -23.81 -9.37 -23.06
N ASP A 390 -24.35 -9.84 -21.93
CA ASP A 390 -23.54 -10.17 -20.76
C ASP A 390 -22.71 -11.44 -20.97
N LEU A 391 -23.27 -12.47 -21.61
CA LEU A 391 -22.52 -13.69 -21.95
C LEU A 391 -21.37 -13.38 -22.93
N MET A 392 -21.60 -12.51 -23.90
CA MET A 392 -20.56 -12.10 -24.85
C MET A 392 -19.43 -11.28 -24.21
N LYS A 393 -19.63 -10.75 -23.00
CA LYS A 393 -18.57 -10.10 -22.21
C LYS A 393 -17.64 -11.11 -21.53
N ILE A 394 -18.08 -12.35 -21.32
CA ILE A 394 -17.23 -13.41 -20.78
C ILE A 394 -16.07 -13.64 -21.75
N PRO A 395 -14.80 -13.66 -21.29
CA PRO A 395 -13.70 -14.04 -22.16
C PRO A 395 -13.87 -15.49 -22.62
N ARG A 396 -13.40 -15.80 -23.84
CA ARG A 396 -13.48 -17.16 -24.43
C ARG A 396 -14.89 -17.70 -24.71
N MET A 397 -15.96 -17.00 -24.33
CA MET A 397 -17.32 -17.31 -24.73
C MET A 397 -17.54 -17.04 -26.21
N ASP A 398 -18.05 -18.03 -26.94
CA ASP A 398 -18.41 -17.91 -28.35
C ASP A 398 -19.91 -17.59 -28.54
N GLU A 399 -20.26 -17.04 -29.71
CA GLU A 399 -21.63 -16.63 -30.05
C GLU A 399 -22.62 -17.81 -30.09
N ARG A 400 -22.18 -18.99 -30.52
CA ARG A 400 -23.03 -20.18 -30.62
C ARG A 400 -23.45 -20.63 -29.23
N ILE A 401 -22.50 -20.78 -28.29
CA ILE A 401 -22.76 -21.16 -26.91
C ILE A 401 -23.67 -20.12 -26.24
N ALA A 402 -23.35 -18.84 -26.36
CA ALA A 402 -24.15 -17.77 -25.77
C ALA A 402 -25.61 -17.76 -26.29
N ARG A 403 -25.81 -18.01 -27.59
CA ARG A 403 -27.17 -18.14 -28.17
C ARG A 403 -27.92 -19.34 -27.61
N VAL A 404 -27.26 -20.49 -27.48
CA VAL A 404 -27.89 -21.71 -26.95
C VAL A 404 -28.29 -21.53 -25.49
N ILE A 405 -27.43 -20.93 -24.65
CA ILE A 405 -27.75 -20.62 -23.25
C ILE A 405 -29.02 -19.75 -23.18
N VAL A 406 -29.09 -18.67 -23.97
CA VAL A 406 -30.26 -17.76 -23.95
C VAL A 406 -31.52 -18.43 -24.50
N GLN A 407 -31.39 -19.28 -25.51
CA GLN A 407 -32.52 -20.00 -26.12
C GLN A 407 -33.08 -21.12 -25.23
N HIS A 408 -32.23 -21.72 -24.39
CA HIS A 408 -32.66 -22.73 -23.42
C HIS A 408 -33.69 -22.16 -22.44
N GLY A 409 -33.58 -20.87 -22.10
CA GLY A 409 -34.37 -20.25 -21.05
C GLY A 409 -33.80 -20.56 -19.66
N PRO A 410 -34.57 -20.31 -18.58
CA PRO A 410 -34.07 -20.46 -17.22
C PRO A 410 -33.59 -21.88 -16.93
N PHE A 411 -32.34 -22.00 -16.47
CA PHE A 411 -31.78 -23.23 -15.96
C PHE A 411 -32.29 -23.50 -14.54
N VAL A 412 -32.43 -24.78 -14.16
CA VAL A 412 -32.70 -25.15 -12.76
C VAL A 412 -31.47 -25.71 -12.04
N SER A 413 -30.46 -26.15 -12.79
CA SER A 413 -29.16 -26.58 -12.26
C SER A 413 -28.03 -26.38 -13.28
N LEU A 414 -26.79 -26.22 -12.83
CA LEU A 414 -25.62 -26.17 -13.72
C LEU A 414 -25.41 -27.50 -14.48
N ALA A 415 -25.93 -28.62 -13.98
CA ALA A 415 -25.79 -29.91 -14.67
C ALA A 415 -26.47 -29.90 -16.05
N GLU A 416 -27.49 -29.08 -16.24
CA GLU A 416 -28.15 -28.88 -17.55
C GLU A 416 -27.21 -28.27 -18.58
N LEU A 417 -26.24 -27.44 -18.16
CA LEU A 417 -25.26 -26.82 -19.04
C LEU A 417 -24.31 -27.84 -19.66
N LYS A 418 -24.08 -28.97 -19.00
CA LYS A 418 -23.22 -30.04 -19.54
C LYS A 418 -23.80 -30.67 -20.81
N ASN A 419 -25.10 -30.49 -21.07
CA ASN A 419 -25.75 -30.98 -22.28
C ASN A 419 -25.68 -29.96 -23.44
N ILE A 420 -25.13 -28.77 -23.21
CA ILE A 420 -24.95 -27.75 -24.24
C ILE A 420 -23.64 -28.02 -24.99
N GLU A 421 -23.73 -28.12 -26.31
CA GLU A 421 -22.58 -28.28 -27.19
C GLU A 421 -21.61 -27.09 -27.03
N GLY A 422 -20.34 -27.35 -26.67
CA GLY A 422 -19.36 -26.32 -26.32
C GLY A 422 -19.22 -26.05 -24.81
N LEU A 423 -20.07 -26.67 -23.99
CA LEU A 423 -19.98 -26.69 -22.52
C LEU A 423 -20.01 -28.13 -21.96
N GLY A 424 -19.87 -29.13 -22.83
CA GLY A 424 -19.90 -30.54 -22.47
C GLY A 424 -18.66 -30.99 -21.71
N GLU A 425 -18.68 -32.24 -21.24
CA GLU A 425 -17.62 -32.81 -20.38
C GLU A 425 -16.26 -32.96 -21.09
N ASP A 426 -16.24 -32.90 -22.43
CA ASP A 426 -15.02 -32.99 -23.23
C ASP A 426 -14.57 -31.62 -23.81
N ASP A 427 -15.37 -30.56 -23.61
CA ASP A 427 -15.11 -29.24 -24.19
C ASP A 427 -14.05 -28.50 -23.37
N THR A 428 -12.79 -28.68 -23.77
CA THR A 428 -11.63 -28.08 -23.09
C THR A 428 -11.07 -26.88 -23.84
N ILE A 429 -10.64 -25.89 -23.06
CA ILE A 429 -9.91 -24.71 -23.52
C ILE A 429 -8.45 -24.77 -23.06
N TYR A 430 -7.56 -24.30 -23.93
CA TYR A 430 -6.15 -24.13 -23.61
C TYR A 430 -5.91 -22.69 -23.14
N ILE A 431 -5.34 -22.56 -21.95
CA ILE A 431 -4.96 -21.29 -21.34
C ILE A 431 -3.43 -21.30 -21.23
N GLU A 432 -2.79 -20.33 -21.86
CA GLU A 432 -1.33 -20.18 -21.75
C GLU A 432 -0.95 -19.95 -20.28
N GLY A 433 0.06 -20.68 -19.79
CA GLY A 433 0.48 -20.64 -18.38
C GLY A 433 -0.21 -21.66 -17.47
N MET A 434 -1.22 -22.39 -17.96
CA MET A 434 -1.86 -23.51 -17.24
C MET A 434 -1.34 -24.86 -17.77
N ASP A 435 -0.96 -25.77 -16.86
CA ASP A 435 -0.38 -27.08 -17.23
C ASP A 435 -1.37 -28.05 -17.88
N LYS A 436 -2.66 -27.90 -17.56
CA LYS A 436 -3.73 -28.79 -18.02
C LYS A 436 -4.79 -27.99 -18.78
N PRO A 437 -5.41 -28.58 -19.82
CA PRO A 437 -6.62 -28.02 -20.40
C PRO A 437 -7.70 -27.85 -19.32
N VAL A 438 -8.48 -26.78 -19.44
CA VAL A 438 -9.57 -26.45 -18.51
C VAL A 438 -10.89 -26.72 -19.20
N LEU A 439 -11.87 -27.29 -18.51
CA LEU A 439 -13.22 -27.43 -19.07
C LEU A 439 -13.85 -26.05 -19.25
N MET A 440 -14.49 -25.80 -20.39
CA MET A 440 -15.22 -24.56 -20.61
C MET A 440 -16.34 -24.38 -19.58
N PHE A 441 -16.91 -25.49 -19.11
CA PHE A 441 -17.82 -25.51 -17.97
C PHE A 441 -17.20 -24.96 -16.69
N ASP A 442 -16.00 -25.42 -16.30
CA ASP A 442 -15.31 -24.93 -15.09
C ASP A 442 -14.94 -23.46 -15.22
N TYR A 443 -14.54 -23.02 -16.42
CA TYR A 443 -14.29 -21.61 -16.71
C TYR A 443 -15.55 -20.76 -16.51
N LEU A 444 -16.69 -21.18 -17.07
CA LEU A 444 -17.97 -20.49 -16.90
C LEU A 444 -18.40 -20.49 -15.43
N LYS A 445 -18.32 -21.62 -14.75
CA LYS A 445 -18.63 -21.75 -13.31
C LYS A 445 -17.81 -20.75 -12.49
N THR A 446 -16.49 -20.70 -12.72
CA THR A 446 -15.58 -19.76 -12.06
C THR A 446 -15.93 -18.30 -12.39
N TYR A 447 -16.28 -17.99 -13.64
CA TYR A 447 -16.70 -16.64 -14.02
C TYR A 447 -17.99 -16.22 -13.30
N LEU A 448 -18.98 -17.10 -13.21
CA LEU A 448 -20.24 -16.81 -12.53
C LEU A 448 -20.01 -16.52 -11.04
N ASP A 449 -19.14 -17.29 -10.38
CA ASP A 449 -18.79 -17.06 -8.98
C ASP A 449 -18.09 -15.70 -8.77
N LEU A 450 -17.19 -15.35 -9.69
CA LEU A 450 -16.44 -14.09 -9.65
C LEU A 450 -17.17 -12.90 -10.28
N LYS A 451 -18.37 -13.07 -10.86
CA LYS A 451 -19.05 -12.04 -11.67
C LYS A 451 -19.17 -10.71 -10.90
N ARG A 452 -19.54 -10.79 -9.63
CA ARG A 452 -19.72 -9.57 -8.81
C ARG A 452 -18.38 -8.91 -8.46
N ILE A 453 -17.34 -9.69 -8.19
CA ILE A 453 -15.96 -9.21 -7.99
C ILE A 453 -15.47 -8.47 -9.23
N ILE A 454 -15.73 -9.03 -10.42
CA ILE A 454 -15.39 -8.41 -11.71
C ILE A 454 -16.12 -7.07 -11.85
N GLU A 455 -17.43 -7.03 -11.64
CA GLU A 455 -18.23 -5.79 -11.76
C GLU A 455 -17.75 -4.66 -10.85
N ILE A 456 -17.43 -4.97 -9.59
CA ILE A 456 -16.94 -3.96 -8.65
C ILE A 456 -15.57 -3.44 -9.07
N ASN A 457 -14.66 -4.32 -9.52
CA ASN A 457 -13.38 -3.89 -10.08
C ASN A 457 -13.57 -2.98 -11.31
N LEU A 458 -14.46 -3.35 -12.24
CA LEU A 458 -14.76 -2.54 -13.43
C LEU A 458 -15.32 -1.16 -13.06
N TYR A 459 -16.19 -1.09 -12.06
CA TYR A 459 -16.75 0.17 -11.58
C TYR A 459 -15.69 1.05 -10.91
N LEU A 460 -14.96 0.52 -9.93
CA LEU A 460 -14.00 1.30 -9.14
C LEU A 460 -12.78 1.74 -9.97
N SER A 461 -12.35 0.92 -10.93
CA SER A 461 -11.21 1.24 -11.81
C SER A 461 -11.46 2.47 -12.69
N GLN A 462 -12.71 2.82 -12.99
CA GLN A 462 -13.04 4.03 -13.78
C GLN A 462 -12.64 5.33 -13.09
N PHE A 463 -12.46 5.29 -11.76
CA PHE A 463 -12.08 6.45 -10.96
C PHE A 463 -10.58 6.51 -10.66
N ILE A 464 -9.80 5.55 -11.17
CA ILE A 464 -8.35 5.51 -11.02
C ILE A 464 -7.72 5.91 -12.37
N PRO A 465 -6.83 6.91 -12.41
CA PRO A 465 -6.13 7.28 -13.64
C PRO A 465 -5.37 6.09 -14.24
N PRO A 466 -5.51 5.79 -15.54
CA PRO A 466 -4.97 4.57 -16.16
C PRO A 466 -3.42 4.52 -16.20
N GLN A 467 -2.76 5.66 -16.00
CA GLN A 467 -1.31 5.75 -15.85
C GLN A 467 -0.82 5.30 -14.46
N PHE A 468 -1.71 5.20 -13.47
CA PHE A 468 -1.36 4.77 -12.11
C PHE A 468 -1.31 3.26 -11.99
N GLY A 469 -0.53 2.78 -11.01
CA GLY A 469 -0.38 1.35 -10.79
C GLY A 469 -1.64 0.78 -10.13
N LEU A 470 -2.17 -0.29 -10.72
CA LEU A 470 -3.38 -0.95 -10.25
C LEU A 470 -3.06 -2.37 -9.77
N GLU A 471 -3.49 -2.66 -8.55
CA GLU A 471 -3.53 -3.98 -7.94
C GLU A 471 -4.99 -4.41 -7.76
N VAL A 472 -5.28 -5.69 -7.99
CA VAL A 472 -6.60 -6.29 -7.74
C VAL A 472 -6.43 -7.55 -6.89
N GLU A 473 -7.47 -8.00 -6.20
CA GLU A 473 -7.41 -9.17 -5.31
C GLU A 473 -8.47 -10.23 -5.62
N VAL A 474 -8.12 -11.51 -5.44
CA VAL A 474 -9.03 -12.66 -5.57
C VAL A 474 -8.78 -13.73 -4.51
N GLY A 475 -9.86 -14.38 -4.08
CA GLY A 475 -9.85 -15.51 -3.14
C GLY A 475 -9.93 -15.14 -1.66
N HIS A 476 -9.72 -13.87 -1.30
CA HIS A 476 -9.79 -13.31 0.06
C HIS A 476 -8.86 -13.97 1.08
N ILE A 477 -7.95 -13.20 1.66
CA ILE A 477 -7.07 -13.72 2.70
C ILE A 477 -7.88 -14.10 3.94
N GLY A 478 -7.73 -15.35 4.37
CA GLY A 478 -8.49 -15.90 5.49
C GLY A 478 -9.81 -16.55 5.10
N ARG A 479 -10.10 -16.69 3.79
CA ARG A 479 -11.18 -17.55 3.29
C ARG A 479 -10.99 -18.96 3.85
N VAL A 480 -12.04 -19.46 4.48
CA VAL A 480 -12.12 -20.82 5.00
C VAL A 480 -13.30 -21.53 4.38
N ASP A 481 -13.18 -22.83 4.26
CA ASP A 481 -14.30 -23.71 3.96
C ASP A 481 -15.27 -23.66 5.16
N PRO A 482 -16.55 -23.30 4.96
CA PRO A 482 -17.49 -23.13 6.05
C PRO A 482 -17.95 -24.44 6.71
N LEU A 483 -17.75 -25.60 6.06
CA LEU A 483 -18.00 -26.92 6.64
C LEU A 483 -16.83 -27.39 7.50
N THR A 484 -15.63 -27.42 6.92
CA THR A 484 -14.45 -27.97 7.59
C THR A 484 -13.83 -26.95 8.54
N GLY A 485 -13.85 -25.67 8.17
CA GLY A 485 -13.10 -24.59 8.80
C GLY A 485 -11.65 -24.50 8.33
N GLU A 486 -11.28 -25.28 7.31
CA GLU A 486 -9.93 -25.28 6.74
C GLU A 486 -9.72 -24.10 5.81
N ALA A 487 -8.48 -23.63 5.69
CA ALA A 487 -8.16 -22.51 4.80
C ALA A 487 -8.31 -22.92 3.33
N VAL A 488 -9.03 -22.11 2.56
CA VAL A 488 -9.17 -22.28 1.11
C VAL A 488 -8.25 -21.29 0.42
N MET A 489 -7.40 -21.79 -0.46
CA MET A 489 -6.47 -20.96 -1.25
C MET A 489 -7.07 -20.63 -2.61
N THR A 490 -6.66 -19.49 -3.15
CA THR A 490 -6.94 -19.09 -4.53
C THR A 490 -6.44 -20.15 -5.50
N THR A 491 -7.23 -20.48 -6.50
CA THR A 491 -6.85 -21.37 -7.59
C THR A 491 -6.24 -20.59 -8.77
N PRO A 492 -5.38 -21.22 -9.60
CA PRO A 492 -4.89 -20.61 -10.83
C PRO A 492 -6.02 -20.18 -11.78
N LEU A 493 -7.13 -20.94 -11.83
CA LEU A 493 -8.27 -20.62 -12.68
C LEU A 493 -9.01 -19.36 -12.22
N GLU A 494 -9.27 -19.19 -10.92
CA GLU A 494 -9.85 -17.95 -10.38
C GLU A 494 -9.01 -16.73 -10.75
N ALA A 495 -7.68 -16.84 -10.62
CA ALA A 495 -6.75 -15.78 -10.99
C ALA A 495 -6.81 -15.42 -12.48
N VAL A 496 -6.78 -16.43 -13.36
CA VAL A 496 -6.87 -16.21 -14.81
C VAL A 496 -8.21 -15.59 -15.20
N VAL A 497 -9.32 -16.15 -14.71
CA VAL A 497 -10.67 -15.69 -15.06
C VAL A 497 -10.87 -14.23 -14.67
N LEU A 498 -10.45 -13.82 -13.47
CA LEU A 498 -10.53 -12.42 -13.06
C LEU A 498 -9.74 -11.52 -14.01
N ILE A 499 -8.46 -11.84 -14.27
CA ILE A 499 -7.60 -11.00 -15.10
C ILE A 499 -8.09 -10.93 -16.55
N GLU A 500 -8.47 -12.06 -17.15
CA GLU A 500 -9.03 -12.09 -18.51
C GLU A 500 -10.32 -11.27 -18.62
N ALA A 501 -11.20 -11.35 -17.61
CA ALA A 501 -12.42 -10.56 -17.56
C ALA A 501 -12.10 -9.06 -17.54
N LEU A 502 -11.22 -8.60 -16.64
CA LEU A 502 -10.82 -7.19 -16.57
C LEU A 502 -10.16 -6.72 -17.89
N HIS A 503 -9.31 -7.56 -18.45
CA HIS A 503 -8.63 -7.32 -19.72
C HIS A 503 -9.59 -7.11 -20.89
N LYS A 504 -10.70 -7.87 -20.94
CA LYS A 504 -11.74 -7.73 -21.96
C LYS A 504 -12.39 -6.35 -21.95
N PHE A 505 -12.42 -5.66 -20.82
CA PHE A 505 -12.91 -4.29 -20.68
C PHE A 505 -11.82 -3.22 -20.68
N GLY A 506 -10.58 -3.57 -21.05
CA GLY A 506 -9.47 -2.62 -21.14
C GLY A 506 -8.86 -2.23 -19.80
N ILE A 507 -9.29 -2.82 -18.68
CA ILE A 507 -8.65 -2.63 -17.38
C ILE A 507 -7.44 -3.56 -17.32
N ARG A 508 -6.24 -3.01 -17.11
CA ARG A 508 -4.97 -3.74 -17.12
C ARG A 508 -4.25 -3.56 -15.78
N PRO A 509 -4.57 -4.36 -14.75
CA PRO A 509 -3.82 -4.33 -13.50
C PRO A 509 -2.37 -4.78 -13.73
N GLN A 510 -1.44 -4.29 -12.92
CA GLN A 510 -0.05 -4.74 -12.92
C GLN A 510 0.16 -5.85 -11.89
N LEU A 511 -0.66 -5.84 -10.83
CA LEU A 511 -0.52 -6.72 -9.68
C LEU A 511 -1.82 -7.47 -9.39
N LEU A 512 -1.67 -8.72 -8.98
CA LEU A 512 -2.74 -9.55 -8.43
C LEU A 512 -2.33 -10.01 -7.02
N ALA A 513 -3.12 -9.65 -6.02
CA ALA A 513 -3.05 -10.23 -4.69
C ALA A 513 -3.90 -11.50 -4.62
N VAL A 514 -3.41 -12.51 -3.91
CA VAL A 514 -4.07 -13.82 -3.80
C VAL A 514 -3.96 -14.37 -2.38
N ASN A 515 -4.91 -15.23 -2.03
CA ASN A 515 -4.78 -16.07 -0.84
C ASN A 515 -3.98 -17.33 -1.18
N ASN A 516 -2.68 -17.32 -0.85
CA ASN A 516 -1.77 -18.45 -0.96
C ASN A 516 -1.45 -19.09 0.41
N GLY A 517 -2.36 -18.96 1.37
CA GLY A 517 -2.22 -19.51 2.72
C GLY A 517 -1.48 -18.62 3.71
N THR A 518 -1.02 -17.43 3.30
CA THR A 518 -0.44 -16.45 4.23
C THR A 518 -1.50 -15.84 5.15
N LYS A 519 -1.07 -15.47 6.36
CA LYS A 519 -1.89 -14.73 7.33
C LYS A 519 -1.30 -13.34 7.53
N HIS A 520 -2.15 -12.35 7.76
CA HIS A 520 -1.68 -11.02 8.14
C HIS A 520 -1.24 -10.99 9.61
N GLY A 521 -0.18 -10.21 9.87
CA GLY A 521 0.31 -9.98 11.23
C GLY A 521 1.16 -11.11 11.77
N ILE A 522 1.27 -11.19 13.10
CA ILE A 522 2.05 -12.23 13.78
C ILE A 522 1.16 -13.45 13.99
N VAL A 523 1.65 -14.62 13.59
CA VAL A 523 0.93 -15.89 13.75
C VAL A 523 1.29 -16.52 15.09
N PHE A 524 0.26 -16.85 15.88
CA PHE A 524 0.42 -17.51 17.17
C PHE A 524 -0.22 -18.90 17.16
N VAL A 525 0.51 -19.92 17.61
CA VAL A 525 0.00 -21.28 17.86
C VAL A 525 0.32 -21.65 19.31
N GLY A 526 -0.73 -21.93 20.10
CA GLY A 526 -0.58 -22.23 21.52
C GLY A 526 0.09 -21.10 22.33
N GLY A 527 -0.09 -19.83 21.91
CA GLY A 527 0.53 -18.65 22.54
C GLY A 527 1.97 -18.37 22.12
N LYS A 528 2.57 -19.20 21.26
CA LYS A 528 3.93 -18.99 20.72
C LYS A 528 3.88 -18.46 19.30
N GLU A 529 4.75 -17.49 19.00
CA GLU A 529 4.95 -17.01 17.63
C GLU A 529 5.52 -18.13 16.77
N VAL A 530 4.94 -18.30 15.59
CA VAL A 530 5.43 -19.22 14.55
C VAL A 530 5.67 -18.44 13.27
N PRO A 531 6.60 -18.89 12.40
CA PRO A 531 6.83 -18.25 11.12
C PRO A 531 5.54 -18.20 10.29
N THR A 532 5.37 -17.12 9.54
CA THR A 532 4.28 -17.00 8.59
C THR A 532 4.51 -17.99 7.45
N SER A 533 3.61 -18.96 7.32
CA SER A 533 3.64 -19.95 6.25
C SER A 533 3.05 -19.37 4.97
N VAL A 534 3.70 -19.67 3.85
CA VAL A 534 3.23 -19.38 2.49
C VAL A 534 3.28 -20.67 1.68
N ASP A 535 2.23 -20.96 0.92
CA ASP A 535 2.26 -22.06 -0.02
C ASP A 535 2.98 -21.62 -1.31
N VAL A 536 4.28 -21.91 -1.34
CA VAL A 536 5.14 -21.55 -2.47
C VAL A 536 4.72 -22.28 -3.75
N GLU A 537 4.20 -23.50 -3.65
CA GLU A 537 3.81 -24.26 -4.85
C GLU A 537 2.58 -23.63 -5.47
N ARG A 538 1.54 -23.37 -4.65
CA ARG A 538 0.36 -22.66 -5.11
C ARG A 538 0.71 -21.28 -5.66
N THR A 539 1.61 -20.56 -4.99
CA THR A 539 2.10 -19.25 -5.46
C THR A 539 2.75 -19.36 -6.85
N ARG A 540 3.53 -20.41 -7.10
CA ARG A 540 4.17 -20.65 -8.40
C ARG A 540 3.15 -20.97 -9.49
N GLU A 541 2.21 -21.86 -9.21
CA GLU A 541 1.15 -22.22 -10.16
C GLU A 541 0.37 -20.98 -10.62
N ILE A 542 -0.03 -20.13 -9.66
CA ILE A 542 -0.74 -18.89 -9.98
C ILE A 542 0.16 -17.92 -10.76
N ALA A 543 1.40 -17.70 -10.30
CA ALA A 543 2.35 -16.81 -10.98
C ALA A 543 2.59 -17.24 -12.44
N GLN A 544 2.71 -18.54 -12.70
CA GLN A 544 2.84 -19.09 -14.04
C GLN A 544 1.59 -18.85 -14.89
N ALA A 545 0.40 -19.06 -14.31
CA ALA A 545 -0.87 -18.90 -15.02
C ALA A 545 -1.14 -17.44 -15.44
N ILE A 546 -0.78 -16.45 -14.62
CA ILE A 546 -1.06 -15.03 -14.92
C ILE A 546 0.06 -14.31 -15.67
N ARG A 547 1.29 -14.87 -15.70
CA ARG A 547 2.45 -14.24 -16.36
C ARG A 547 2.22 -13.93 -17.85
N PRO A 548 1.61 -14.81 -18.67
CA PRO A 548 1.30 -14.51 -20.07
C PRO A 548 0.32 -13.33 -20.23
N LEU A 549 -0.47 -13.04 -19.20
CA LEU A 549 -1.39 -11.92 -19.18
C LEU A 549 -0.67 -10.58 -18.86
N GLY A 550 0.62 -10.61 -18.52
CA GLY A 550 1.40 -9.42 -18.17
C GLY A 550 1.12 -8.88 -16.77
N VAL A 551 0.64 -9.74 -15.87
CA VAL A 551 0.36 -9.44 -14.45
C VAL A 551 1.34 -10.19 -13.57
N ALA A 552 1.74 -9.58 -12.44
CA ALA A 552 2.61 -10.21 -11.44
C ALA A 552 1.90 -10.32 -10.09
N LEU A 553 2.41 -11.17 -9.19
CA LEU A 553 1.83 -11.29 -7.85
C LEU A 553 2.27 -10.18 -6.91
N ALA A 554 1.33 -9.69 -6.10
CA ALA A 554 1.59 -8.94 -4.89
C ALA A 554 1.48 -9.88 -3.68
N GLN A 555 2.53 -9.99 -2.88
CA GLN A 555 2.52 -10.78 -1.65
C GLN A 555 2.06 -9.94 -0.48
N HIS A 556 0.91 -10.29 0.07
CA HIS A 556 0.43 -9.75 1.32
C HIS A 556 0.92 -10.60 2.50
N GLY A 557 1.01 -10.02 3.70
CA GLY A 557 1.37 -10.79 4.89
C GLY A 557 2.82 -11.31 4.92
N THR A 558 3.79 -10.51 4.45
CA THR A 558 5.20 -10.94 4.36
C THR A 558 5.93 -10.95 5.71
N THR A 559 5.47 -10.15 6.68
CA THR A 559 6.11 -10.10 8.01
C THR A 559 6.05 -11.47 8.68
N GLY A 560 7.21 -11.94 9.16
CA GLY A 560 7.35 -13.24 9.82
C GLY A 560 7.63 -14.41 8.87
N THR A 561 7.61 -14.20 7.56
CA THR A 561 8.16 -15.17 6.60
C THR A 561 9.70 -15.14 6.69
N PRO A 562 10.39 -16.29 6.81
CA PRO A 562 11.85 -16.33 6.86
C PRO A 562 12.48 -15.69 5.62
N PHE A 563 13.55 -14.91 5.81
CA PHE A 563 14.21 -14.19 4.70
C PHE A 563 14.74 -15.13 3.61
N GLU A 564 15.21 -16.32 3.99
CA GLU A 564 15.67 -17.34 3.04
C GLU A 564 14.51 -17.85 2.16
N VAL A 565 13.31 -17.98 2.73
CA VAL A 565 12.12 -18.35 1.95
C VAL A 565 11.73 -17.23 0.99
N ILE A 566 11.79 -15.97 1.44
CA ILE A 566 11.53 -14.82 0.57
C ILE A 566 12.51 -14.82 -0.62
N LYS A 567 13.81 -14.90 -0.31
CA LYS A 567 14.90 -14.80 -1.28
C LYS A 567 14.93 -15.94 -2.29
N ASP A 568 14.87 -17.16 -1.80
CA ASP A 568 15.13 -18.35 -2.61
C ASP A 568 13.86 -18.88 -3.29
N ARG A 569 12.67 -18.50 -2.77
CA ARG A 569 11.42 -19.13 -3.18
C ARG A 569 10.30 -18.17 -3.60
N LEU A 570 10.32 -16.90 -3.17
CA LEU A 570 9.26 -15.94 -3.51
C LEU A 570 9.71 -14.83 -4.47
N ALA A 571 10.91 -14.26 -4.32
CA ALA A 571 11.32 -13.05 -5.05
C ALA A 571 11.23 -13.13 -6.59
N GLY A 572 11.23 -14.34 -7.17
CA GLY A 572 11.03 -14.57 -8.60
C GLY A 572 9.60 -14.89 -9.03
N LEU A 573 8.67 -14.99 -8.07
CA LEU A 573 7.24 -15.25 -8.26
C LEU A 573 6.39 -13.99 -8.00
N ILE A 574 6.88 -13.08 -7.16
CA ILE A 574 6.19 -11.85 -6.73
C ILE A 574 6.95 -10.61 -7.21
N LEU A 575 6.24 -9.50 -7.40
CA LEU A 575 6.83 -8.23 -7.84
C LEU A 575 6.65 -7.10 -6.80
N LYS A 576 5.69 -7.26 -5.89
CA LYS A 576 5.47 -6.37 -4.73
C LYS A 576 5.30 -7.23 -3.48
N ALA A 577 5.81 -6.78 -2.34
CA ALA A 577 5.63 -7.44 -1.06
C ALA A 577 5.27 -6.44 0.04
N ASN A 578 4.12 -6.63 0.68
CA ASN A 578 3.63 -5.77 1.76
C ASN A 578 4.34 -6.16 3.07
N VAL A 579 4.95 -5.18 3.73
CA VAL A 579 5.64 -5.31 5.00
C VAL A 579 5.12 -4.20 5.91
N GLY A 580 4.35 -4.55 6.95
CA GLY A 580 3.73 -3.56 7.84
C GLY A 580 4.03 -3.80 9.31
N THR A 581 3.74 -5.01 9.79
CA THR A 581 3.90 -5.35 11.21
C THR A 581 5.36 -5.24 11.66
N GLU A 582 6.32 -5.48 10.77
CA GLU A 582 7.74 -5.38 11.12
C GLU A 582 8.19 -3.95 11.45
N TRP A 583 7.68 -2.92 10.76
CA TRP A 583 8.02 -1.52 11.07
C TRP A 583 7.52 -1.12 12.44
N ARG A 584 6.30 -1.55 12.80
CA ARG A 584 5.77 -1.38 14.16
C ARG A 584 6.65 -2.07 15.20
N ARG A 585 7.05 -3.34 14.97
CA ARG A 585 7.93 -4.07 15.91
C ARG A 585 9.28 -3.39 16.08
N THR A 586 9.88 -2.96 14.98
CA THR A 586 11.19 -2.30 14.96
C THR A 586 11.13 -0.97 15.69
N ALA A 587 10.09 -0.18 15.47
CA ALA A 587 9.86 1.06 16.22
C ALA A 587 9.63 0.78 17.71
N LEU A 588 8.77 -0.17 18.09
CA LEU A 588 8.50 -0.50 19.50
C LEU A 588 9.75 -0.93 20.29
N ARG A 589 10.74 -1.54 19.63
CA ARG A 589 12.04 -1.89 20.23
C ARG A 589 12.91 -0.66 20.53
N SER A 590 12.63 0.48 19.91
CA SER A 590 13.56 1.61 19.83
C SER A 590 12.98 2.95 20.30
N ILE A 591 11.66 3.09 20.37
CA ILE A 591 11.00 4.29 20.89
C ILE A 591 11.34 4.56 22.37
N PRO A 592 11.13 5.80 22.87
CA PRO A 592 11.38 6.13 24.27
C PRO A 592 10.70 5.16 25.23
N LEU A 593 11.45 4.64 26.20
CA LEU A 593 10.99 3.56 27.07
C LEU A 593 9.72 3.92 27.84
N GLY A 594 9.60 5.19 28.28
CA GLY A 594 8.40 5.68 28.94
C GLY A 594 7.15 5.66 28.06
N LEU A 595 7.30 6.00 26.77
CA LEU A 595 6.22 5.94 25.79
C LEU A 595 5.82 4.49 25.51
N PHE A 596 6.80 3.60 25.32
CA PHE A 596 6.56 2.17 25.15
C PHE A 596 5.69 1.58 26.27
N TYR A 597 6.06 1.81 27.54
CA TYR A 597 5.27 1.30 28.66
C TYR A 597 3.86 1.87 28.69
N ARG A 598 3.67 3.17 28.42
CA ARG A 598 2.32 3.76 28.37
C ARG A 598 1.46 3.12 27.28
N MET A 599 2.03 2.85 26.10
CA MET A 599 1.32 2.16 25.02
C MET A 599 0.92 0.73 25.41
N VAL A 600 1.82 -0.01 26.06
CA VAL A 600 1.53 -1.38 26.53
C VAL A 600 0.49 -1.37 27.64
N GLU A 601 0.63 -0.49 28.64
CA GLU A 601 -0.31 -0.35 29.76
C GLU A 601 -1.72 0.00 29.25
N TRP A 602 -1.83 0.96 28.34
CA TRP A 602 -3.10 1.30 27.69
C TRP A 602 -3.68 0.09 26.95
N THR A 603 -2.85 -0.66 26.21
CA THR A 603 -3.28 -1.84 25.46
C THR A 603 -3.83 -2.92 26.40
N VAL A 604 -3.11 -3.23 27.47
CA VAL A 604 -3.54 -4.19 28.49
C VAL A 604 -4.83 -3.74 29.17
N GLU A 605 -5.00 -2.45 29.45
CA GLU A 605 -6.23 -1.90 29.99
C GLU A 605 -7.42 -2.12 29.05
N GLN A 606 -7.27 -1.87 27.74
CA GLN A 606 -8.35 -2.08 26.77
C GLN A 606 -8.68 -3.56 26.57
N GLU A 607 -7.68 -4.43 26.48
CA GLU A 607 -7.91 -5.86 26.23
C GLU A 607 -8.43 -6.58 27.50
N SER A 608 -8.00 -6.16 28.69
CA SER A 608 -8.53 -6.71 29.95
C SER A 608 -10.00 -6.38 30.18
N LYS A 609 -10.51 -5.25 29.66
CA LYS A 609 -11.95 -4.93 29.67
C LYS A 609 -12.76 -5.92 28.82
N LYS A 610 -12.17 -6.44 27.73
CA LYS A 610 -12.82 -7.39 26.83
C LYS A 610 -12.79 -8.82 27.37
N ASP A 611 -11.65 -9.23 27.94
CA ASP A 611 -11.45 -10.58 28.47
C ASP A 611 -10.65 -10.57 29.78
N PRO A 612 -11.27 -10.22 30.92
CA PRO A 612 -10.57 -10.06 32.20
C PRO A 612 -9.84 -11.33 32.66
N LYS A 613 -10.34 -12.51 32.27
CA LYS A 613 -9.81 -13.81 32.72
C LYS A 613 -8.39 -14.06 32.20
N LYS A 614 -8.07 -13.58 30.99
CA LYS A 614 -6.71 -13.72 30.41
C LYS A 614 -5.65 -12.92 31.16
N PHE A 615 -6.05 -11.88 31.90
CA PHE A 615 -5.13 -10.96 32.57
C PHE A 615 -5.12 -11.14 34.10
N ALA A 616 -6.09 -11.85 34.68
CA ALA A 616 -6.32 -11.90 36.13
C ALA A 616 -5.12 -12.39 36.98
N ASN A 617 -4.28 -13.25 36.42
CA ASN A 617 -3.13 -13.85 37.13
C ASN A 617 -1.77 -13.37 36.60
N LEU A 618 -1.75 -12.30 35.80
CA LEU A 618 -0.51 -11.78 35.24
C LEU A 618 0.10 -10.72 36.18
N PRO A 619 1.43 -10.76 36.40
CA PRO A 619 2.14 -9.68 37.10
C PRO A 619 1.96 -8.35 36.38
N THR A 620 2.08 -7.22 37.09
CA THR A 620 2.02 -5.89 36.45
C THR A 620 3.03 -5.78 35.30
N VAL A 621 2.63 -5.17 34.18
CA VAL A 621 3.46 -4.99 32.97
C VAL A 621 4.88 -4.49 33.28
N ARG A 622 5.02 -3.53 34.20
CA ARG A 622 6.32 -2.95 34.60
C ARG A 622 7.27 -3.89 35.32
N THR A 623 6.85 -5.11 35.65
CA THR A 623 7.76 -6.15 36.16
C THR A 623 8.62 -6.77 35.06
N TYR A 624 8.23 -6.58 33.81
CA TYR A 624 8.96 -7.02 32.63
C TYR A 624 9.70 -5.85 31.98
N SER A 625 10.92 -6.10 31.53
CA SER A 625 11.64 -5.22 30.60
C SER A 625 10.95 -5.13 29.24
N ARG A 626 11.34 -4.14 28.43
CA ARG A 626 10.86 -4.01 27.05
C ARG A 626 11.20 -5.26 26.23
N GLU A 627 12.40 -5.79 26.40
CA GLU A 627 12.91 -6.96 25.69
C GLU A 627 12.11 -8.21 26.08
N GLU A 628 11.75 -8.36 27.36
CA GLU A 628 10.85 -9.43 27.80
C GLU A 628 9.44 -9.25 27.23
N LEU A 629 8.85 -8.05 27.30
CA LEU A 629 7.51 -7.79 26.77
C LEU A 629 7.39 -8.03 25.26
N LEU A 630 8.49 -7.87 24.51
CA LEU A 630 8.58 -8.12 23.08
C LEU A 630 9.12 -9.53 22.74
N SER A 631 9.31 -10.38 23.75
CA SER A 631 9.72 -11.77 23.58
C SER A 631 8.50 -12.69 23.57
N SER A 632 8.51 -13.69 22.67
CA SER A 632 7.47 -14.73 22.60
C SER A 632 7.36 -15.60 23.85
N GLN A 633 8.30 -15.47 24.79
CA GLN A 633 8.26 -16.13 26.10
C GLN A 633 7.42 -15.38 27.13
N CYS A 634 7.12 -14.10 26.92
CA CYS A 634 6.34 -13.32 27.86
C CYS A 634 4.85 -13.64 27.73
N PRO A 635 4.12 -13.83 28.86
CA PRO A 635 2.69 -14.13 28.83
C PRO A 635 1.86 -12.97 28.26
N TYR A 636 2.38 -11.74 28.25
CA TYR A 636 1.72 -10.61 27.61
C TYR A 636 1.87 -10.58 26.09
N TYR A 637 2.90 -11.23 25.52
CA TYR A 637 3.29 -11.01 24.13
C TYR A 637 2.14 -11.23 23.13
N ALA A 638 1.53 -12.41 23.14
CA ALA A 638 0.39 -12.72 22.26
C ALA A 638 -0.86 -11.86 22.57
N LEU A 639 -0.97 -11.32 23.79
CA LEU A 639 -2.08 -10.49 24.23
C LEU A 639 -1.93 -9.02 23.82
N ILE A 640 -0.71 -8.55 23.55
CA ILE A 640 -0.44 -7.14 23.24
C ILE A 640 0.01 -6.90 21.79
N MET A 641 0.68 -7.85 21.13
CA MET A 641 1.40 -7.56 19.90
C MET A 641 0.55 -7.20 18.67
N ASP A 642 -0.64 -7.78 18.53
CA ASP A 642 -1.62 -7.32 17.55
C ASP A 642 -2.45 -6.13 18.07
N PRO A 643 -2.99 -6.17 19.31
CA PRO A 643 -3.77 -5.07 19.86
C PRO A 643 -3.07 -3.71 19.95
N ILE A 644 -1.76 -3.68 20.20
CA ILE A 644 -0.97 -2.45 20.40
C ILE A 644 -1.01 -1.50 19.19
N LYS A 645 -1.34 -2.00 18.00
CA LYS A 645 -1.55 -1.14 16.82
C LYS A 645 -2.61 -0.07 17.05
N ARG A 646 -3.63 -0.35 17.89
CA ARG A 646 -4.67 0.62 18.28
C ARG A 646 -4.16 1.72 19.21
N ALA A 647 -3.05 1.48 19.92
CA ALA A 647 -2.42 2.50 20.74
C ALA A 647 -1.74 3.58 19.88
N ILE A 648 -1.37 3.26 18.63
CA ILE A 648 -0.68 4.20 17.73
C ILE A 648 -1.50 5.48 17.54
N GLY A 649 -2.79 5.37 17.25
CA GLY A 649 -3.66 6.54 17.11
C GLY A 649 -3.83 7.35 18.40
N VAL A 650 -3.80 6.70 19.56
CA VAL A 650 -3.92 7.35 20.88
C VAL A 650 -2.66 8.13 21.24
N PHE A 651 -1.49 7.55 20.98
CA PHE A 651 -0.19 8.13 21.30
C PHE A 651 0.46 8.82 20.08
N ARG A 652 -0.31 9.08 19.02
CA ARG A 652 0.18 9.59 17.73
C ARG A 652 1.03 10.86 17.90
N ASP A 653 0.53 11.83 18.65
CA ASP A 653 1.23 13.10 18.84
C ASP A 653 2.55 12.91 19.60
N GLU A 654 2.64 11.94 20.50
CA GLU A 654 3.90 11.61 21.20
C GLU A 654 4.88 10.88 20.29
N ILE A 655 4.38 9.93 19.48
CA ILE A 655 5.18 9.20 18.48
C ILE A 655 5.76 10.16 17.44
N ASP A 656 4.95 11.08 16.93
CA ASP A 656 5.34 12.05 15.91
C ASP A 656 6.34 13.09 16.43
N ASN A 657 6.41 13.30 17.75
CA ASN A 657 7.34 14.24 18.38
C ASN A 657 8.63 13.58 18.92
N ILE A 658 8.85 12.29 18.67
CA ILE A 658 10.13 11.64 18.96
C ILE A 658 11.22 12.35 18.15
N SER A 659 12.28 12.79 18.82
CA SER A 659 13.36 13.60 18.25
C SER A 659 14.70 13.26 18.90
N GLY A 660 15.79 13.88 18.42
CA GLY A 660 17.13 13.71 18.98
C GLY A 660 17.63 12.26 18.93
N GLU A 661 18.30 11.83 20.01
CA GLU A 661 18.88 10.49 20.13
C GLU A 661 17.84 9.37 20.02
N ASP A 662 16.64 9.55 20.59
CA ASP A 662 15.57 8.55 20.53
C ASP A 662 15.09 8.32 19.09
N LEU A 663 14.99 9.38 18.28
CA LEU A 663 14.63 9.24 16.87
C LEU A 663 15.77 8.56 16.09
N ALA A 664 17.03 8.89 16.38
CA ALA A 664 18.18 8.27 15.74
C ALA A 664 18.23 6.75 15.98
N LEU A 665 17.86 6.28 17.18
CA LEU A 665 17.75 4.86 17.50
C LEU A 665 16.68 4.17 16.64
N VAL A 666 15.50 4.77 16.50
CA VAL A 666 14.43 4.23 15.64
C VAL A 666 14.88 4.19 14.18
N ILE A 667 15.48 5.28 13.67
CA ILE A 667 15.99 5.36 12.30
C ILE A 667 17.02 4.26 12.04
N SER A 668 18.00 4.09 12.93
CA SER A 668 19.05 3.08 12.78
C SER A 668 18.49 1.67 12.78
N ALA A 669 17.55 1.37 13.68
CA ALA A 669 16.92 0.06 13.75
C ALA A 669 16.08 -0.24 12.50
N THR A 670 15.31 0.74 12.03
CA THR A 670 14.52 0.60 10.80
C THR A 670 15.41 0.45 9.56
N HIS A 671 16.50 1.20 9.48
CA HIS A 671 17.47 1.10 8.40
C HIS A 671 18.05 -0.32 8.28
N GLU A 672 18.55 -0.87 9.39
CA GLU A 672 19.13 -2.22 9.43
C GLU A 672 18.11 -3.30 9.06
N MET A 673 16.89 -3.18 9.56
CA MET A 673 15.82 -4.12 9.19
C MET A 673 15.44 -3.99 7.71
N ALA A 674 15.35 -2.77 7.18
CA ALA A 674 15.04 -2.52 5.77
C ALA A 674 16.09 -3.11 4.84
N ARG A 675 17.37 -3.03 5.19
CA ARG A 675 18.46 -3.71 4.49
C ARG A 675 18.18 -5.20 4.32
N GLN A 676 17.81 -5.90 5.39
CA GLN A 676 17.55 -7.35 5.33
C GLN A 676 16.40 -7.69 4.39
N TYR A 677 15.32 -6.90 4.38
CA TYR A 677 14.25 -7.06 3.40
C TYR A 677 14.71 -6.77 1.97
N PHE A 678 15.49 -5.72 1.73
CA PHE A 678 16.02 -5.43 0.40
C PHE A 678 16.93 -6.56 -0.12
N GLU A 679 17.75 -7.16 0.74
CA GLU A 679 18.53 -8.35 0.41
C GLU A 679 17.64 -9.55 0.10
N ALA A 680 16.61 -9.79 0.92
CA ALA A 680 15.68 -10.90 0.74
C ALA A 680 14.83 -10.75 -0.53
N PHE A 681 14.43 -9.54 -0.90
CA PHE A 681 13.68 -9.27 -2.13
C PHE A 681 14.56 -9.14 -3.37
N ASN A 682 15.88 -9.34 -3.26
CA ASN A 682 16.84 -9.09 -4.34
C ASN A 682 16.67 -7.68 -4.97
N ALA A 683 16.41 -6.68 -4.12
CA ALA A 683 16.04 -5.32 -4.53
C ALA A 683 17.23 -4.35 -4.57
N ILE A 684 18.39 -4.72 -4.01
CA ILE A 684 19.60 -3.89 -3.98
C ILE A 684 20.04 -3.51 -5.40
N GLY A 685 20.25 -2.22 -5.63
CA GLY A 685 20.67 -1.63 -6.91
C GLY A 685 19.58 -1.57 -7.99
N LYS A 686 18.38 -2.11 -7.72
CA LYS A 686 17.30 -2.22 -8.72
C LYS A 686 16.62 -0.90 -9.04
N VAL A 687 16.84 0.15 -8.25
CA VAL A 687 16.36 1.49 -8.57
C VAL A 687 16.92 2.01 -9.90
N GLN A 688 18.13 1.57 -10.30
CA GLN A 688 18.72 2.00 -11.56
C GLN A 688 17.97 1.47 -12.78
N GLU A 689 17.39 0.26 -12.69
CA GLU A 689 16.56 -0.29 -13.77
C GLU A 689 15.29 0.54 -13.96
N ILE A 690 14.70 0.99 -12.86
CA ILE A 690 13.58 1.93 -12.87
C ILE A 690 14.03 3.25 -13.49
N ILE A 691 15.11 3.88 -13.00
CA ILE A 691 15.63 5.14 -13.55
C ILE A 691 15.94 5.03 -15.05
N ASN A 692 16.44 3.88 -15.52
CA ASN A 692 16.69 3.64 -16.94
C ASN A 692 15.40 3.48 -17.77
N TYR A 693 14.44 2.72 -17.24
CA TYR A 693 13.14 2.50 -17.87
C TYR A 693 12.35 3.79 -18.02
N LEU A 694 12.38 4.56 -16.94
CA LEU A 694 11.94 5.92 -16.90
C LEU A 694 12.76 6.68 -17.99
N GLY A 695 14.05 6.93 -17.78
CA GLY A 695 14.94 7.66 -18.67
C GLY A 695 15.62 8.85 -17.98
N TRP A 696 16.32 9.71 -18.72
CA TRP A 696 16.98 10.88 -18.13
C TRP A 696 15.98 11.95 -17.69
N GLY A 697 16.01 12.41 -16.42
CA GLY A 697 15.19 13.53 -15.94
C GLY A 697 13.79 13.16 -15.45
N TRP A 698 13.64 11.97 -14.85
CA TRP A 698 12.41 11.54 -14.19
C TRP A 698 12.35 11.93 -12.73
#